data_AF-Q94FR6-F1
#
_entry.id   AF-Q94FR6-F1
#
_cell.length_a   1.000
_cell.length_b   1.000
_cell.length_c   1.000
_cell.angle_alpha   90.00
_cell.angle_beta   90.00
_cell.angle_gamma   90.00
#
_symmetry.space_group_name_H-M   'P 1'
#
loop_
_entity.id
_entity.type
_entity.pdbx_description
1 polymer ?
#
loop_
_entity_poly.entity_id
_entity_poly.type
_entity_poly.pdbx_seq_one_letter_code
_entity_poly.pdbx_strand_id
1 'polypeptide(L)'
;MPLLSPASGVIHCMMSEGQALQAGDLIARLDLDDPSAVKRAEPFDGIFPQMELPVAVSSQVHKRYAASLNAARMVLAGYEHNINEVVQDLVCCLDNPELPFLQWDELMSVLATRLPRNLKSELEDKYKEYKLNFYHGKNEDFPSKLLRDIIEENLSYGSEKEKATNERLVEPLMNLLKSYEGGRESHAHFVVKSLFEEYLTVEELFSDGIQSDVIETLRHQHSKDLQKVVDIVLSHQGVRNKAKLVTALMEKLVYPNPGGYRDLLVRFSSLNHKRYYKLALKASELLEQTKLSELRASVARSLSDLGMHKGEMSIKDNMEDLVSAPLPVEDALISLFDYSDRTVQQKVIETYISRLYQPHLVKDSIQMKFKESGAITFWEFYEGHVDTRNGHGAIIGGKRWGAMVVLKSLESASTAIVAALKDSAQFNSSEGNMMHIALLSAENESNISGISDDQAQHKMEKLSKILKDTSVASDLQAAGLKVISCIVQRDEARMPMRHTFLWLDDKSCYEEEQILRHVEPPLSTLLELDKLKVKGYNEMKYTPSRDRQWHIYTLRNTENPKMLHRVFFRTIVRQPNAGNKFTSAQISDAEVGCPEESLSFTSNSILRSLMTAIEELELHAIRTGHSHMYLCILKEQKLLDLIPFSGSTIVDVGQDEATACSLLKSMALKIHELVGARMHHLSVCQWEVKLKLDCDGPASGTWRVVTTNVTGHTCTIDIYREVEEIESQKLVYHSATSSAGPLHGVALNNPYQPLSVIDLKRCSARNNRTTYCYDFPLAFETALQKSWQSNGSTVSEGNENSKSYVKATELVFAEKHGSWGTPIIPMERPAGLNDIGMVAWIMEMSTPEFPNGRQIIVVANDITFRAGSFGPREDAFFETVTNLACERKLPLIYLAANSGARIGIADEVKSCFRVGWSDEGSPERGFQYIYLTEEDYARISSSVIAHKLELDSGEIRWIIDSVVGKEDGLGVENLHGSAAIASAYSRAYEETFTLTFVTGRTVGIGAYLARLGIRCIQRLDQPIILTGFSALNKLLGREVYSSHMQLGGPKIMATNGVVHLTVPDDLEGVSNILRWLS
;
A
#
# COMPACT_ATOMS: atom_id res chain seq x y z
N MET A 1 -22.58 44.05 4.10
CA MET A 1 -21.49 44.69 4.88
C MET A 1 -21.38 46.13 4.43
N PRO A 2 -21.51 47.13 5.32
CA PRO A 2 -21.18 48.50 4.96
C PRO A 2 -19.68 48.61 4.70
N LEU A 3 -19.29 49.10 3.52
CA LEU A 3 -17.90 49.48 3.23
C LEU A 3 -17.71 50.90 3.75
N LEU A 4 -16.90 51.06 4.79
CA LEU A 4 -16.64 52.35 5.43
C LEU A 4 -15.42 52.98 4.78
N SER A 5 -15.57 54.22 4.29
CA SER A 5 -14.41 55.02 3.90
C SER A 5 -13.71 55.56 5.14
N PRO A 6 -12.38 55.42 5.26
CA PRO A 6 -11.63 55.96 6.40
C PRO A 6 -11.49 57.50 6.34
N ALA A 7 -11.82 58.14 5.22
CA ALA A 7 -11.69 59.57 5.01
C ALA A 7 -12.76 60.11 4.03
N SER A 8 -12.98 61.43 4.05
CA SER A 8 -13.85 62.13 3.10
C SER A 8 -13.08 62.50 1.83
N GLY A 9 -13.76 62.43 0.69
CA GLY A 9 -13.17 62.76 -0.61
C GLY A 9 -14.05 62.30 -1.78
N VAL A 10 -13.56 62.51 -3.00
CA VAL A 10 -14.21 62.08 -4.23
C VAL A 10 -13.80 60.64 -4.56
N ILE A 11 -14.80 59.77 -4.70
CA ILE A 11 -14.59 58.34 -4.97
C ILE A 11 -14.55 58.08 -6.49
N HIS A 12 -13.49 57.43 -6.94
CA HIS A 12 -13.35 56.87 -8.29
C HIS A 12 -13.44 55.34 -8.22
N CYS A 13 -14.60 54.80 -8.58
CA CYS A 13 -14.81 53.36 -8.59
C CYS A 13 -13.91 52.68 -9.62
N MET A 14 -13.15 51.67 -9.18
CA MET A 14 -12.26 50.88 -10.04
C MET A 14 -12.89 49.54 -10.41
N MET A 15 -13.69 48.98 -9.51
CA MET A 15 -14.42 47.73 -9.74
C MET A 15 -15.83 48.02 -10.26
N SER A 16 -16.28 47.16 -11.17
CA SER A 16 -17.63 47.23 -11.72
C SER A 16 -18.65 46.61 -10.76
N GLU A 17 -19.88 47.09 -10.81
CA GLU A 17 -20.98 46.51 -10.06
C GLU A 17 -21.19 45.02 -10.43
N GLY A 18 -21.47 44.17 -9.44
CA GLY A 18 -21.68 42.72 -9.64
C GLY A 18 -20.40 41.88 -9.70
N GLN A 19 -19.21 42.49 -9.67
CA GLN A 19 -17.94 41.76 -9.61
C GLN A 19 -17.74 41.10 -8.24
N ALA A 20 -17.19 39.88 -8.22
CA ALA A 20 -16.84 39.19 -6.99
C ALA A 20 -15.66 39.90 -6.28
N LEU A 21 -15.79 40.09 -4.96
CA LEU A 21 -14.77 40.73 -4.11
C LEU A 21 -13.96 39.68 -3.34
N GLN A 22 -12.65 39.90 -3.25
CA GLN A 22 -11.73 39.19 -2.37
C GLN A 22 -11.17 40.11 -1.29
N ALA A 23 -10.64 39.51 -0.22
CA ALA A 23 -10.01 40.27 0.85
C ALA A 23 -8.74 40.95 0.33
N GLY A 24 -8.71 42.29 0.39
CA GLY A 24 -7.59 43.11 -0.08
C GLY A 24 -7.78 43.71 -1.48
N ASP A 25 -8.94 43.49 -2.14
CA ASP A 25 -9.21 44.07 -3.45
C ASP A 25 -9.31 45.62 -3.42
N LEU A 26 -8.80 46.25 -4.48
CA LEU A 26 -8.92 47.69 -4.69
C LEU A 26 -10.29 48.03 -5.33
N ILE A 27 -11.27 48.34 -4.50
CA ILE A 27 -12.65 48.64 -4.93
C ILE A 27 -12.77 50.00 -5.59
N ALA A 28 -12.14 51.02 -5.00
CA ALA A 28 -12.17 52.39 -5.49
C ALA A 28 -10.91 53.15 -5.05
N ARG A 29 -10.57 54.20 -5.79
CA ARG A 29 -9.61 55.22 -5.38
C ARG A 29 -10.36 56.40 -4.79
N LEU A 30 -9.78 57.07 -3.80
CA LEU A 30 -10.35 58.23 -3.14
C LEU A 30 -9.39 59.40 -3.31
N ASP A 31 -9.86 60.47 -3.96
CA ASP A 31 -9.18 61.76 -3.95
C ASP A 31 -9.60 62.49 -2.68
N LEU A 32 -8.68 62.62 -1.73
CA LEU A 32 -8.95 63.22 -0.42
C LEU A 32 -9.23 64.72 -0.54
N ASP A 33 -10.20 65.20 0.24
CA ASP A 33 -10.47 66.65 0.34
C ASP A 33 -9.27 67.42 0.89
N ASP A 34 -8.52 66.79 1.81
CA ASP A 34 -7.24 67.30 2.33
C ASP A 34 -6.11 66.29 2.07
N PRO A 35 -5.34 66.44 0.96
CA PRO A 35 -4.21 65.58 0.65
C PRO A 35 -3.08 65.65 1.69
N SER A 36 -3.01 66.72 2.49
CA SER A 36 -1.97 66.88 3.52
C SER A 36 -2.18 65.98 4.73
N ALA A 37 -3.41 65.46 4.90
CA ALA A 37 -3.76 64.50 5.95
C ALA A 37 -3.11 63.11 5.75
N VAL A 38 -2.57 62.81 4.56
CA VAL A 38 -1.94 61.52 4.25
C VAL A 38 -0.51 61.72 3.73
N LYS A 39 0.47 61.25 4.51
CA LYS A 39 1.86 61.12 4.04
C LYS A 39 2.01 59.80 3.28
N ARG A 40 2.44 59.85 2.01
CA ARG A 40 2.83 58.64 1.27
C ARG A 40 4.05 58.03 1.94
N ALA A 41 3.94 56.77 2.35
CA ALA A 41 5.10 55.99 2.75
C ALA A 41 5.93 55.68 1.49
N GLU A 42 7.21 56.03 1.50
CA GLU A 42 8.16 55.58 0.48
C GLU A 42 8.59 54.14 0.83
N PRO A 43 8.53 53.18 -0.10
CA PRO A 43 9.07 51.85 0.12
C PRO A 43 10.54 51.94 0.50
N PHE A 44 10.97 51.15 1.48
CA PHE A 44 12.39 51.04 1.80
C PHE A 44 13.06 50.14 0.76
N ASP A 45 13.76 50.75 -0.20
CA ASP A 45 14.53 50.03 -1.24
C ASP A 45 15.92 49.58 -0.77
N GLY A 46 16.28 49.89 0.48
CA GLY A 46 17.51 49.41 1.09
C GLY A 46 17.41 47.93 1.48
N ILE A 47 18.57 47.32 1.71
CA ILE A 47 18.66 46.03 2.39
C ILE A 47 18.92 46.32 3.87
N PHE A 48 18.33 45.52 4.76
CA PHE A 48 18.80 45.54 6.14
C PHE A 48 20.30 45.19 6.14
N PRO A 49 21.15 45.94 6.85
CA PRO A 49 22.55 45.53 7.05
C PRO A 49 22.58 44.10 7.55
N GLN A 50 23.57 43.31 7.13
CA GLN A 50 23.75 41.96 7.64
C GLN A 50 24.03 42.05 9.15
N MET A 51 22.99 41.86 9.96
CA MET A 51 23.09 41.86 11.40
C MET A 51 23.74 40.53 11.81
N GLU A 52 24.70 40.59 12.74
CA GLU A 52 25.19 39.38 13.39
C GLU A 52 24.05 38.70 14.16
N LEU A 53 24.19 37.40 14.40
CA LEU A 53 23.21 36.66 15.19
C LEU A 53 23.07 37.32 16.58
N PRO A 54 21.84 37.43 17.11
CA PRO A 54 21.57 38.12 18.38
C PRO A 54 22.21 37.43 19.60
N VAL A 55 22.78 36.24 19.39
CA VAL A 55 23.56 35.47 20.37
C VAL A 55 24.95 35.24 19.79
N ALA A 56 25.98 35.48 20.59
CA ALA A 56 27.37 35.25 20.20
C ALA A 56 27.57 33.78 19.78
N VAL A 57 27.86 33.55 18.50
CA VAL A 57 28.15 32.21 17.98
C VAL A 57 29.53 31.82 18.45
N SER A 58 29.59 30.87 19.39
CA SER A 58 30.88 30.29 19.80
C SER A 58 31.32 29.23 18.80
N SER A 59 32.59 29.26 18.41
CA SER A 59 33.21 28.21 17.60
C SER A 59 33.44 26.90 18.37
N GLN A 60 33.24 26.91 19.69
CA GLN A 60 33.43 25.74 20.54
C GLN A 60 32.39 24.65 20.24
N VAL A 61 32.86 23.40 20.11
CA VAL A 61 32.06 22.27 19.65
C VAL A 61 30.84 22.00 20.53
N HIS A 62 30.98 22.02 21.87
CA HIS A 62 29.86 21.80 22.79
C HIS A 62 28.74 22.85 22.67
N LYS A 63 29.08 24.10 22.35
CA LYS A 63 28.09 25.17 22.14
C LYS A 63 27.40 25.06 20.78
N ARG A 64 28.14 24.70 19.73
CA ARG A 64 27.57 24.38 18.42
C ARG A 64 26.63 23.17 18.50
N TYR A 65 27.03 22.13 19.24
CA TYR A 65 26.20 20.98 19.56
C TYR A 65 24.92 21.40 20.27
N ALA A 66 25.01 22.17 21.35
CA ALA A 66 23.83 22.61 22.10
C ALA A 66 22.87 23.46 21.25
N ALA A 67 23.41 24.35 20.41
CA ALA A 67 22.61 25.15 19.48
C ALA A 67 21.90 24.30 18.43
N SER A 68 22.61 23.32 17.85
CA SER A 68 22.06 22.43 16.81
C SER A 68 21.03 21.45 17.38
N LEU A 69 21.27 20.94 18.60
CA LEU A 69 20.30 20.11 19.32
C LEU A 69 19.02 20.91 19.64
N ASN A 70 19.17 22.16 20.09
CA ASN A 70 18.01 23.02 20.31
C ASN A 70 17.26 23.33 19.01
N ALA A 71 17.97 23.61 17.91
CA ALA A 71 17.34 23.80 16.61
C ALA A 71 16.57 22.56 16.15
N ALA A 72 17.12 21.35 16.35
CA ALA A 72 16.42 20.09 16.07
C ALA A 72 15.14 19.96 16.91
N ARG A 73 15.18 20.27 18.21
CA ARG A 73 13.99 20.29 19.07
C ARG A 73 12.95 21.34 18.65
N MET A 74 13.39 22.51 18.21
CA MET A 74 12.50 23.55 17.68
C MET A 74 11.79 23.08 16.41
N VAL A 75 12.49 22.38 15.51
CA VAL A 75 11.86 21.73 14.35
C VAL A 75 10.83 20.69 14.81
N LEU A 76 11.15 19.87 15.81
CA LEU A 76 10.20 18.91 16.39
C LEU A 76 8.99 19.60 17.06
N ALA A 77 9.16 20.79 17.62
CA ALA A 77 8.08 21.61 18.16
C ALA A 77 7.25 22.35 17.09
N GLY A 78 7.65 22.30 15.81
CA GLY A 78 6.90 22.86 14.68
C GLY A 78 7.48 24.15 14.08
N TYR A 79 8.62 24.64 14.59
CA TYR A 79 9.29 25.84 14.08
C TYR A 79 10.19 25.54 12.88
N GLU A 80 10.59 26.58 12.14
CA GLU A 80 11.39 26.44 10.92
C GLU A 80 12.90 26.64 11.18
N HIS A 81 13.70 25.68 10.70
CA HIS A 81 15.17 25.77 10.63
C HIS A 81 15.69 25.06 9.37
N ASN A 82 16.92 25.36 8.95
CA ASN A 82 17.58 24.64 7.87
C ASN A 82 17.99 23.23 8.33
N ILE A 83 17.17 22.24 7.97
CA ILE A 83 17.30 20.84 8.42
C ILE A 83 18.65 20.24 8.01
N ASN A 84 19.15 20.54 6.82
CA ASN A 84 20.39 19.96 6.31
C ASN A 84 21.60 20.46 7.12
N GLU A 85 21.63 21.76 7.43
CA GLU A 85 22.67 22.35 8.27
C GLU A 85 22.60 21.79 9.69
N VAL A 86 21.41 21.72 10.29
CA VAL A 86 21.22 21.16 11.64
C VAL A 86 21.72 19.72 11.75
N VAL A 87 21.38 18.86 10.79
CA VAL A 87 21.84 17.46 10.78
C VAL A 87 23.34 17.37 10.55
N GLN A 88 23.88 18.13 9.60
CA GLN A 88 25.32 18.14 9.32
C GLN A 88 26.12 18.61 10.54
N ASP A 89 25.68 19.68 11.20
CA ASP A 89 26.33 20.20 12.41
C ASP A 89 26.23 19.21 13.58
N LEU A 90 25.09 18.57 13.77
CA LEU A 90 24.93 17.52 14.79
C LEU A 90 25.88 16.35 14.56
N VAL A 91 25.95 15.81 13.34
CA VAL A 91 26.85 14.70 12.99
C VAL A 91 28.32 15.12 13.23
N CYS A 92 28.73 16.27 12.68
CA CYS A 92 30.09 16.79 12.86
C CYS A 92 30.46 17.00 14.34
N CYS A 93 29.53 17.46 15.18
CA CYS A 93 29.79 17.68 16.59
C CYS A 93 29.84 16.35 17.38
N LEU A 94 28.94 15.41 17.12
CA LEU A 94 28.88 14.11 17.79
C LEU A 94 30.11 13.24 17.48
N ASP A 95 30.66 13.37 16.27
CA ASP A 95 31.88 12.66 15.86
C ASP A 95 33.15 13.27 16.49
N ASN A 96 33.09 14.50 17.02
CA ASN A 96 34.27 15.19 17.53
C ASN A 96 34.69 14.67 18.93
N PRO A 97 35.95 14.21 19.10
CA PRO A 97 36.38 13.59 20.35
C PRO A 97 36.57 14.56 21.52
N GLU A 98 36.61 15.88 21.29
CA GLU A 98 36.69 16.88 22.37
C GLU A 98 35.33 17.18 23.02
N LEU A 99 34.21 16.83 22.37
CA LEU A 99 32.86 17.15 22.84
C LEU A 99 32.61 16.76 24.32
N PRO A 100 32.84 15.51 24.77
CA PRO A 100 32.56 15.11 26.15
C PRO A 100 33.39 15.88 27.18
N PHE A 101 34.65 16.18 26.88
CA PHE A 101 35.53 16.94 27.77
C PHE A 101 35.04 18.37 27.94
N LEU A 102 34.63 19.01 26.84
CA LEU A 102 34.10 20.37 26.90
C LEU A 102 32.74 20.46 27.59
N GLN A 103 31.86 19.48 27.39
CA GLN A 103 30.58 19.39 28.12
C GLN A 103 30.81 19.17 29.62
N TRP A 104 31.78 18.33 29.99
CA TRP A 104 32.16 18.12 31.38
C TRP A 104 32.73 19.38 32.02
N ASP A 105 33.64 20.09 31.33
CA ASP A 105 34.20 21.35 31.80
C ASP A 105 33.12 22.42 32.04
N GLU A 106 32.14 22.53 31.13
CA GLU A 106 31.02 23.46 31.27
C GLU A 106 30.16 23.14 32.50
N LEU A 107 29.76 21.88 32.68
CA LEU A 107 28.99 21.46 33.86
C LEU A 107 29.78 21.64 35.16
N MET A 108 31.04 21.23 35.18
CA MET A 108 31.91 21.38 36.35
C MET A 108 32.15 22.85 36.69
N SER A 109 32.24 23.75 35.70
CA SER A 109 32.39 25.19 35.98
C SER A 109 31.23 25.76 36.80
N VAL A 110 30.01 25.24 36.61
CA VAL A 110 28.81 25.65 37.34
C VAL A 110 28.68 24.91 38.68
N LEU A 111 29.02 23.62 38.71
CA LEU A 111 28.76 22.73 39.86
C LEU A 111 29.92 22.66 40.87
N ALA A 112 31.16 22.96 40.47
CA ALA A 112 32.35 22.77 41.30
C ALA A 112 32.36 23.53 42.64
N THR A 113 31.55 24.57 42.81
CA THR A 113 31.40 25.29 44.10
C THR A 113 30.34 24.68 45.02
N ARG A 114 29.47 23.83 44.47
CA ARG A 114 28.34 23.19 45.15
C ARG A 114 28.60 21.73 45.53
N LEU A 115 29.62 21.11 44.95
CA LEU A 115 29.99 19.73 45.24
C LEU A 115 30.73 19.59 46.59
N PRO A 116 30.57 18.45 47.30
CA PRO A 116 31.37 18.12 48.47
C PRO A 116 32.88 18.19 48.15
N ARG A 117 33.67 18.72 49.09
CA ARG A 117 35.11 18.98 48.86
C ARG A 117 35.90 17.73 48.47
N ASN A 118 35.62 16.60 49.10
CA ASN A 118 36.31 15.33 48.84
C ASN A 118 36.01 14.84 47.42
N LEU A 119 34.72 14.73 47.07
CA LEU A 119 34.26 14.34 45.74
C LEU A 119 34.81 15.26 44.64
N LYS A 120 34.79 16.58 44.87
CA LYS A 120 35.34 17.55 43.92
C LYS A 120 36.83 17.32 43.65
N SER A 121 37.64 17.20 44.70
CA SER A 121 39.09 17.01 44.56
C SER A 121 39.39 15.73 43.78
N GLU A 122 38.72 14.64 44.14
CA GLU A 122 38.90 13.33 43.52
C GLU A 122 38.53 13.34 42.03
N LEU A 123 37.39 13.96 41.68
CA LEU A 123 36.97 14.13 40.29
C LEU A 123 37.93 15.00 39.48
N GLU A 124 38.36 16.15 40.02
CA GLU A 124 39.27 17.05 39.31
C GLU A 124 40.65 16.43 39.07
N ASP A 125 41.18 15.71 40.06
CA ASP A 125 42.50 15.08 39.98
C ASP A 125 42.49 13.98 38.91
N LYS A 126 41.51 13.08 38.95
CA LYS A 126 41.35 12.00 37.96
C LYS A 126 41.03 12.52 36.57
N TYR A 127 40.19 13.55 36.46
CA TYR A 127 39.86 14.16 35.18
C TYR A 127 41.07 14.86 34.53
N LYS A 128 41.86 15.62 35.30
CA LYS A 128 43.07 16.28 34.78
C LYS A 128 44.10 15.29 34.27
N GLU A 129 44.31 14.19 35.00
CA GLU A 129 45.18 13.08 34.59
C GLU A 129 44.76 12.51 33.22
N TYR A 130 43.47 12.20 33.07
CA TYR A 130 42.93 11.66 31.81
C TYR A 130 42.96 12.65 30.65
N LYS A 131 42.63 13.92 30.90
CA LYS A 131 42.64 14.98 29.87
C LYS A 131 44.04 15.20 29.30
N LEU A 132 45.07 15.19 30.14
CA LEU A 132 46.47 15.26 29.70
C LEU A 132 46.84 14.06 28.83
N ASN A 133 46.47 12.84 29.24
CA ASN A 133 46.76 11.62 28.49
C ASN A 133 46.03 11.55 27.13
N PHE A 134 44.83 12.13 27.02
CA PHE A 134 44.08 12.26 25.77
C PHE A 134 44.81 13.13 24.74
N TYR A 135 45.27 14.33 25.12
CA TYR A 135 46.05 15.20 24.21
C TYR A 135 47.42 14.62 23.83
N HIS A 136 47.95 13.67 24.62
CA HIS A 136 49.15 12.92 24.30
C HIS A 136 48.89 11.64 23.48
N GLY A 137 47.66 11.37 23.05
CA GLY A 137 47.29 10.23 22.22
C GLY A 137 47.36 8.88 22.92
N LYS A 138 47.33 8.84 24.25
CA LYS A 138 47.43 7.60 25.05
C LYS A 138 46.08 6.98 25.41
N ASN A 139 45.01 7.78 25.39
CA ASN A 139 43.65 7.36 25.70
C ASN A 139 42.74 7.68 24.50
N GLU A 140 41.92 6.72 24.09
CA GLU A 140 41.01 6.89 22.94
C GLU A 140 39.62 7.44 23.35
N ASP A 141 39.15 7.17 24.57
CA ASP A 141 37.80 7.50 25.03
C ASP A 141 37.73 8.29 26.35
N PHE A 142 36.61 9.00 26.53
CA PHE A 142 36.29 9.76 27.74
C PHE A 142 36.06 8.82 28.94
N PRO A 143 36.62 9.11 30.15
CA PRO A 143 36.57 8.21 31.31
C PRO A 143 35.20 8.20 32.04
N SER A 144 34.12 7.97 31.31
CA SER A 144 32.74 8.01 31.83
C SER A 144 32.49 7.04 32.98
N LYS A 145 32.95 5.79 32.84
CA LYS A 145 32.77 4.73 33.85
C LYS A 145 33.50 5.03 35.15
N LEU A 146 34.77 5.42 35.06
CA LEU A 146 35.60 5.77 36.22
C LEU A 146 35.03 6.96 37.00
N LEU A 147 34.65 8.04 36.31
CA LEU A 147 34.09 9.23 36.96
C LEU A 147 32.73 8.94 37.60
N ARG A 148 31.93 8.04 37.01
CA ARG A 148 30.65 7.60 37.58
C ARG A 148 30.87 6.79 38.87
N ASP A 149 31.77 5.82 38.84
CA ASP A 149 32.05 4.97 39.99
C ASP A 149 32.48 5.81 41.21
N ILE A 150 33.31 6.85 40.99
CA ILE A 150 33.72 7.82 42.02
C ILE A 150 32.50 8.57 42.61
N ILE A 151 31.56 9.01 41.77
CA ILE A 151 30.34 9.69 42.24
C ILE A 151 29.46 8.73 43.03
N GLU A 152 29.24 7.50 42.54
CA GLU A 152 28.41 6.49 43.19
C GLU A 152 29.01 6.04 44.54
N GLU A 153 30.32 5.84 44.62
CA GLU A 153 31.03 5.57 45.87
C GLU A 153 30.85 6.70 46.87
N ASN A 154 31.06 7.96 46.46
CA ASN A 154 30.89 9.11 47.35
C ASN A 154 29.42 9.31 47.79
N LEU A 155 28.44 9.01 46.93
CA LEU A 155 27.03 9.03 47.28
C LEU A 155 26.69 7.95 48.32
N SER A 156 27.39 6.81 48.34
CA SER A 156 27.14 5.71 49.26
C SER A 156 27.41 6.06 50.74
N TYR A 157 28.34 7.00 51.02
CA TYR A 157 28.85 7.34 52.35
C TYR A 157 28.05 8.42 53.13
N GLY A 158 26.90 8.88 52.62
CA GLY A 158 26.06 9.92 53.26
C GLY A 158 24.81 9.43 54.02
N SER A 159 24.21 10.28 54.85
CA SER A 159 22.87 10.05 55.44
C SER A 159 21.77 10.11 54.37
N GLU A 160 20.59 9.49 54.57
CA GLU A 160 19.51 9.43 53.55
C GLU A 160 19.06 10.81 53.02
N LYS A 161 19.04 11.85 53.87
CA LYS A 161 18.69 13.22 53.44
C LYS A 161 19.80 13.90 52.62
N GLU A 162 21.06 13.63 52.95
CA GLU A 162 22.22 14.14 52.21
C GLU A 162 22.36 13.43 50.87
N LYS A 163 22.05 12.12 50.82
CA LYS A 163 21.97 11.34 49.59
C LYS A 163 21.00 11.96 48.59
N ALA A 164 19.73 12.15 48.97
CA ALA A 164 18.73 12.73 48.08
C ALA A 164 19.06 14.16 47.59
N THR A 165 19.75 14.94 48.43
CA THR A 165 20.18 16.30 48.07
C THR A 165 21.38 16.27 47.12
N ASN A 166 22.38 15.44 47.41
CA ASN A 166 23.59 15.29 46.59
C ASN A 166 23.27 14.63 45.25
N GLU A 167 22.37 13.64 45.21
CA GLU A 167 21.88 13.00 43.98
C GLU A 167 21.28 14.04 43.02
N ARG A 168 20.43 14.96 43.51
CA ARG A 168 19.89 16.06 42.70
C ARG A 168 20.96 17.04 42.23
N LEU A 169 22.02 17.25 43.01
CA LEU A 169 23.12 18.15 42.65
C LEU A 169 24.02 17.54 41.57
N VAL A 170 24.29 16.23 41.61
CA VAL A 170 25.16 15.54 40.65
C VAL A 170 24.40 15.00 39.43
N GLU A 171 23.07 15.04 39.42
CA GLU A 171 22.22 14.54 38.33
C GLU A 171 22.67 14.99 36.92
N PRO A 172 23.02 16.27 36.65
CA PRO A 172 23.51 16.67 35.34
C PRO A 172 24.81 15.97 34.91
N LEU A 173 25.74 15.76 35.86
CA LEU A 173 26.99 15.04 35.63
C LEU A 173 26.72 13.56 35.39
N MET A 174 25.83 12.96 36.19
CA MET A 174 25.45 11.55 36.04
C MET A 174 24.76 11.29 34.70
N ASN A 175 23.91 12.19 34.23
CA ASN A 175 23.26 12.06 32.92
C ASN A 175 24.28 12.15 31.78
N LEU A 176 25.27 13.06 31.87
CA LEU A 176 26.36 13.13 30.91
C LEU A 176 27.17 11.82 30.90
N LEU A 177 27.61 11.36 32.07
CA LEU A 177 28.41 10.13 32.21
C LEU A 177 27.68 8.89 31.67
N LYS A 178 26.39 8.73 32.01
CA LYS A 178 25.54 7.63 31.50
C LYS A 178 25.45 7.66 29.98
N SER A 179 25.31 8.84 29.37
CA SER A 179 25.21 8.95 27.91
C SER A 179 26.50 8.51 27.18
N TYR A 180 27.67 8.68 27.81
CA TYR A 180 28.98 8.30 27.26
C TYR A 180 29.52 6.96 27.79
N GLU A 181 28.71 6.11 28.43
CA GLU A 181 29.18 4.83 28.99
C GLU A 181 29.77 3.89 27.93
N GLY A 182 29.15 3.83 26.75
CA GLY A 182 29.66 3.10 25.58
C GLY A 182 30.44 3.97 24.61
N GLY A 183 31.09 5.04 25.09
CA GLY A 183 31.86 5.97 24.25
C GLY A 183 31.00 6.94 23.44
N ARG A 184 31.59 7.51 22.38
CA ARG A 184 30.95 8.55 21.55
C ARG A 184 29.73 8.05 20.79
N GLU A 185 29.79 6.83 20.26
CA GLU A 185 28.67 6.20 19.56
C GLU A 185 27.46 6.03 20.47
N SER A 186 27.67 5.62 21.73
CA SER A 186 26.60 5.53 22.74
C SER A 186 25.94 6.89 23.02
N HIS A 187 26.71 7.98 23.04
CA HIS A 187 26.15 9.32 23.24
C HIS A 187 25.32 9.76 22.03
N ALA A 188 25.84 9.56 20.82
CA ALA A 188 25.08 9.81 19.59
C ALA A 188 23.78 8.99 19.56
N HIS A 189 23.85 7.73 20.01
CA HIS A 189 22.71 6.84 20.17
C HIS A 189 21.64 7.42 21.10
N PHE A 190 22.07 7.85 22.29
CA PHE A 190 21.21 8.46 23.30
C PHE A 190 20.51 9.72 22.79
N VAL A 191 21.23 10.60 22.11
CA VAL A 191 20.68 11.86 21.56
C VAL A 191 19.63 11.59 20.50
N VAL A 192 19.91 10.71 19.53
CA VAL A 192 18.96 10.37 18.46
C VAL A 192 17.72 9.68 19.04
N LYS A 193 17.87 8.77 20.02
CA LYS A 193 16.74 8.15 20.73
C LYS A 193 15.83 9.21 21.36
N SER A 194 16.40 10.20 22.06
CA SER A 194 15.61 11.29 22.67
C SER A 194 14.81 12.07 21.63
N LEU A 195 15.41 12.44 20.50
CA LEU A 195 14.72 13.19 19.44
C LEU A 195 13.60 12.37 18.78
N PHE A 196 13.81 11.06 18.64
CA PHE A 196 12.82 10.16 18.07
C PHE A 196 11.62 9.95 19.00
N GLU A 197 11.84 9.85 20.31
CA GLU A 197 10.75 9.81 21.30
C GLU A 197 9.92 11.10 21.33
N GLU A 198 10.56 12.26 21.24
CA GLU A 198 9.87 13.55 21.14
C GLU A 198 8.99 13.64 19.87
N TYR A 199 9.41 13.03 18.77
CA TYR A 199 8.59 12.92 17.56
C TYR A 199 7.38 12.00 17.78
N LEU A 200 7.63 10.76 18.23
CA LEU A 200 6.62 9.70 18.33
C LEU A 200 5.51 10.05 19.32
N THR A 201 5.87 10.62 20.48
CA THR A 201 4.90 11.05 21.51
C THR A 201 3.83 12.03 21.00
N VAL A 202 4.14 12.83 19.97
CA VAL A 202 3.16 13.70 19.30
C VAL A 202 2.43 12.95 18.19
N GLU A 203 3.16 12.31 17.28
CA GLU A 203 2.56 11.78 16.04
C GLU A 203 1.73 10.50 16.25
N GLU A 204 2.02 9.70 17.28
CA GLU A 204 1.21 8.52 17.65
C GLU A 204 -0.23 8.93 18.00
N LEU A 205 -0.45 10.13 18.56
CA LEU A 205 -1.78 10.65 18.89
C LEU A 205 -2.64 10.92 17.64
N PHE A 206 -1.99 11.25 16.52
CA PHE A 206 -2.65 11.63 15.26
C PHE A 206 -2.57 10.52 14.20
N SER A 207 -2.04 9.34 14.54
CA SER A 207 -1.91 8.22 13.60
C SER A 207 -3.27 7.74 13.09
N ASP A 208 -4.19 7.39 13.99
CA ASP A 208 -5.39 6.63 13.62
C ASP A 208 -6.70 7.46 13.68
N GLY A 209 -6.63 8.71 14.18
CA GLY A 209 -7.79 9.54 14.48
C GLY A 209 -8.04 10.71 13.51
N ILE A 210 -9.30 11.12 13.36
CA ILE A 210 -9.63 12.38 12.69
C ILE A 210 -9.10 13.52 13.55
N GLN A 211 -8.32 14.44 12.95
CA GLN A 211 -7.63 15.53 13.65
C GLN A 211 -8.55 16.32 14.61
N SER A 212 -9.80 16.59 14.23
CA SER A 212 -10.77 17.30 15.11
C SER A 212 -11.08 16.56 16.40
N ASP A 213 -11.26 15.24 16.31
CA ASP A 213 -11.66 14.39 17.42
C ASP A 213 -10.48 14.17 18.37
N VAL A 214 -9.25 14.07 17.83
CA VAL A 214 -8.01 14.03 18.61
C VAL A 214 -7.84 15.33 19.39
N ILE A 215 -8.04 16.49 18.75
CA ILE A 215 -7.93 17.81 19.42
C ILE A 215 -8.98 17.95 20.53
N GLU A 216 -10.22 17.51 20.30
CA GLU A 216 -11.26 17.52 21.33
C GLU A 216 -10.89 16.63 22.53
N THR A 217 -10.38 15.42 22.25
CA THR A 217 -9.86 14.51 23.28
C THR A 217 -8.72 15.15 24.08
N LEU A 218 -7.76 15.78 23.41
CA LEU A 218 -6.66 16.51 24.05
C LEU A 218 -7.14 17.69 24.90
N ARG A 219 -8.18 18.41 24.46
CA ARG A 219 -8.80 19.49 25.25
C ARG A 219 -9.45 18.96 26.54
N HIS A 220 -10.05 17.77 26.51
CA HIS A 220 -10.59 17.13 27.71
C HIS A 220 -9.47 16.66 28.65
N GLN A 221 -8.43 16.00 28.10
CA GLN A 221 -7.29 15.50 28.88
C GLN A 221 -6.47 16.63 29.52
N HIS A 222 -6.24 17.73 28.80
CA HIS A 222 -5.45 18.89 29.24
C HIS A 222 -6.32 20.11 29.57
N SER A 223 -7.48 19.90 30.19
CA SER A 223 -8.42 20.98 30.53
C SER A 223 -7.84 22.11 31.40
N LYS A 224 -6.76 21.85 32.16
CA LYS A 224 -6.06 22.84 33.00
C LYS A 224 -4.90 23.56 32.30
N ASP A 225 -4.43 23.03 31.17
CA ASP A 225 -3.28 23.57 30.44
C ASP A 225 -3.53 23.48 28.93
N LEU A 226 -4.27 24.48 28.42
CA LEU A 226 -4.58 24.56 27.00
C LEU A 226 -3.37 24.95 26.14
N GLN A 227 -2.31 25.53 26.74
CA GLN A 227 -1.10 25.86 26.00
C GLN A 227 -0.41 24.59 25.51
N LYS A 228 -0.35 23.55 26.35
CA LYS A 228 0.15 22.24 25.95
C LYS A 228 -0.59 21.66 24.73
N VAL A 229 -1.90 21.86 24.64
CA VAL A 229 -2.69 21.44 23.46
C VAL A 229 -2.26 22.21 22.22
N VAL A 230 -2.06 23.54 22.34
CA VAL A 230 -1.57 24.38 21.24
C VAL A 230 -0.17 23.92 20.78
N ASP A 231 0.74 23.64 21.72
CA ASP A 231 2.10 23.21 21.41
C ASP A 231 2.12 21.84 20.67
N ILE A 232 1.29 20.89 21.11
CA ILE A 232 1.12 19.58 20.44
C ILE A 232 0.57 19.78 19.01
N VAL A 233 -0.44 20.65 18.85
CA VAL A 233 -1.03 20.91 17.54
C VAL A 233 -0.06 21.64 16.61
N LEU A 234 0.70 22.62 17.12
CA LEU A 234 1.73 23.34 16.37
C LEU A 234 2.81 22.37 15.87
N SER A 235 3.27 21.47 16.75
CA SER A 235 4.20 20.41 16.40
C SER A 235 3.66 19.52 15.28
N HIS A 236 2.40 19.08 15.37
CA HIS A 236 1.78 18.24 14.34
C HIS A 236 1.58 18.98 13.00
N GLN A 237 1.31 20.29 13.01
CA GLN A 237 1.24 21.09 11.78
C GLN A 237 2.59 21.10 11.04
N GLY A 238 3.70 21.09 11.78
CA GLY A 238 5.08 21.03 11.27
C GLY A 238 5.54 19.64 10.80
N VAL A 239 4.69 18.61 10.80
CA VAL A 239 5.04 17.19 10.54
C VAL A 239 5.91 16.94 9.31
N ARG A 240 5.75 17.73 8.24
CA ARG A 240 6.57 17.59 7.01
C ARG A 240 8.05 17.87 7.27
N ASN A 241 8.36 18.91 8.03
CA ASN A 241 9.74 19.28 8.36
C ASN A 241 10.30 18.33 9.43
N LYS A 242 9.47 17.96 10.41
CA LYS A 242 9.82 16.92 11.40
C LYS A 242 10.22 15.60 10.73
N ALA A 243 9.40 15.11 9.80
CA ALA A 243 9.67 13.86 9.10
C ALA A 243 10.97 13.92 8.28
N LYS A 244 11.27 15.07 7.64
CA LYS A 244 12.55 15.28 6.94
C LYS A 244 13.74 15.20 7.89
N LEU A 245 13.67 15.87 9.05
CA LEU A 245 14.72 15.82 10.07
C LEU A 245 14.96 14.38 10.55
N VAL A 246 13.90 13.68 10.95
CA VAL A 246 14.00 12.29 11.43
C VAL A 246 14.56 11.37 10.34
N THR A 247 14.11 11.52 9.09
CA THR A 247 14.64 10.70 7.97
C THR A 247 16.13 10.95 7.74
N ALA A 248 16.58 12.20 7.76
CA ALA A 248 17.99 12.54 7.59
C ALA A 248 18.86 12.00 8.75
N LEU A 249 18.35 12.03 9.98
CA LEU A 249 19.00 11.40 11.14
C LEU A 249 19.07 9.87 11.00
N MET A 250 18.00 9.23 10.51
CA MET A 250 18.00 7.79 10.22
C MET A 250 19.06 7.41 9.19
N GLU A 251 19.23 8.19 8.13
CA GLU A 251 20.21 7.93 7.06
C GLU A 251 21.66 8.10 7.51
N LYS A 252 21.95 9.06 8.39
CA LYS A 252 23.33 9.40 8.79
C LYS A 252 23.81 8.68 10.04
N LEU A 253 22.96 8.55 11.06
CA LEU A 253 23.36 8.05 12.39
C LEU A 253 22.78 6.66 12.71
N VAL A 254 21.64 6.29 12.14
CA VAL A 254 21.00 4.98 12.42
C VAL A 254 21.44 3.91 11.43
N TYR A 255 21.58 4.25 10.15
CA TYR A 255 21.96 3.32 9.07
C TYR A 255 23.22 2.47 9.36
N PRO A 256 24.29 3.00 10.00
CA PRO A 256 25.48 2.20 10.32
C PRO A 256 25.20 1.06 11.31
N ASN A 257 24.32 1.28 12.30
CA ASN A 257 23.97 0.29 13.32
C ASN A 257 22.47 0.39 13.72
N PRO A 258 21.56 -0.11 12.87
CA PRO A 258 20.13 -0.01 13.13
C PRO A 258 19.66 -0.86 14.33
N GLY A 259 20.45 -1.86 14.73
CA GLY A 259 20.11 -2.79 15.82
C GLY A 259 19.82 -2.11 17.15
N GLY A 260 20.58 -1.05 17.50
CA GLY A 260 20.37 -0.35 18.76
C GLY A 260 19.08 0.50 18.82
N TYR A 261 18.41 0.71 17.68
CA TYR A 261 17.19 1.53 17.57
C TYR A 261 15.92 0.69 17.33
N ARG A 262 16.00 -0.64 17.43
CA ARG A 262 14.93 -1.59 17.08
C ARG A 262 13.54 -1.18 17.59
N ASP A 263 13.39 -0.92 18.88
CA ASP A 263 12.09 -0.58 19.50
C ASP A 263 11.46 0.68 18.89
N LEU A 264 12.27 1.70 18.61
CA LEU A 264 11.81 2.94 17.98
C LEU A 264 11.43 2.72 16.52
N LEU A 265 12.25 1.96 15.78
CA LEU A 265 11.97 1.66 14.39
C LEU A 265 10.66 0.88 14.22
N VAL A 266 10.33 -0.01 15.18
CA VAL A 266 9.03 -0.70 15.22
C VAL A 266 7.89 0.32 15.35
N ARG A 267 7.99 1.24 16.31
CA ARG A 267 6.98 2.31 16.49
C ARG A 267 6.87 3.27 15.30
N PHE A 268 7.98 3.61 14.64
CA PHE A 268 7.94 4.39 13.40
C PHE A 268 7.26 3.63 12.26
N SER A 269 7.48 2.31 12.17
CA SER A 269 6.87 1.47 11.14
C SER A 269 5.35 1.32 11.32
N SER A 270 4.84 1.46 12.54
CA SER A 270 3.41 1.36 12.87
C SER A 270 2.61 2.67 12.68
N LEU A 271 3.25 3.77 12.23
CA LEU A 271 2.55 5.04 12.00
C LEU A 271 1.65 4.98 10.75
N ASN A 272 0.34 5.03 10.97
CA ASN A 272 -0.68 4.75 9.96
C ASN A 272 -1.27 6.03 9.34
N HIS A 273 -0.48 6.80 8.58
CA HIS A 273 -1.04 7.90 7.79
C HIS A 273 -0.19 8.24 6.56
N LYS A 274 -0.83 8.75 5.50
CA LYS A 274 -0.15 9.17 4.26
C LYS A 274 0.99 10.19 4.47
N ARG A 275 0.95 10.92 5.60
CA ARG A 275 1.98 11.90 5.97
C ARG A 275 3.27 11.22 6.48
N TYR A 276 3.18 10.05 7.09
CA TYR A 276 4.31 9.32 7.69
C TYR A 276 4.92 8.27 6.77
N TYR A 277 4.21 7.91 5.70
CA TYR A 277 4.59 6.91 4.69
C TYR A 277 6.11 6.75 4.46
N LYS A 278 6.81 7.84 4.06
CA LYS A 278 8.23 7.78 3.71
C LYS A 278 9.10 7.38 4.91
N LEU A 279 8.74 7.87 6.08
CA LEU A 279 9.44 7.62 7.33
C LEU A 279 9.18 6.19 7.82
N ALA A 280 7.93 5.74 7.81
CA ALA A 280 7.55 4.37 8.19
C ALA A 280 8.20 3.33 7.26
N LEU A 281 8.26 3.61 5.95
CA LEU A 281 8.97 2.80 4.98
C LEU A 281 10.47 2.72 5.32
N LYS A 282 11.11 3.88 5.57
CA LYS A 282 12.54 3.92 5.89
C LYS A 282 12.87 3.17 7.19
N ALA A 283 12.04 3.31 8.21
CA ALA A 283 12.20 2.59 9.47
C ALA A 283 12.07 1.07 9.27
N SER A 284 11.12 0.66 8.44
CA SER A 284 10.94 -0.75 8.09
C SER A 284 12.12 -1.32 7.29
N GLU A 285 12.68 -0.57 6.34
CA GLU A 285 13.90 -0.98 5.60
C GLU A 285 15.07 -1.26 6.56
N LEU A 286 15.25 -0.40 7.57
CA LEU A 286 16.31 -0.54 8.57
C LEU A 286 16.08 -1.75 9.50
N LEU A 287 14.82 -2.05 9.85
CA LEU A 287 14.48 -3.26 10.61
C LEU A 287 14.75 -4.56 9.84
N GLU A 288 14.54 -4.56 8.52
CA GLU A 288 14.85 -5.75 7.73
C GLU A 288 16.36 -5.97 7.59
N GLN A 289 17.13 -4.89 7.54
CA GLN A 289 18.59 -4.98 7.55
C GLN A 289 19.08 -5.68 8.83
N THR A 290 18.50 -5.37 10.00
CA THR A 290 18.87 -6.04 11.26
C THR A 290 18.51 -7.52 11.22
N LYS A 291 17.29 -7.87 10.78
CA LYS A 291 16.85 -9.27 10.64
C LYS A 291 17.75 -10.08 9.70
N LEU A 292 18.15 -9.50 8.56
CA LEU A 292 19.04 -10.16 7.61
C LEU A 292 20.43 -10.39 8.20
N SER A 293 20.99 -9.42 8.93
CA SER A 293 22.26 -9.60 9.64
C SER A 293 22.19 -10.68 10.72
N GLU A 294 21.11 -10.72 11.50
CA GLU A 294 20.85 -11.77 12.50
C GLU A 294 20.74 -13.15 11.85
N LEU A 295 20.01 -13.26 10.72
CA LEU A 295 19.88 -14.49 9.95
C LEU A 295 21.23 -14.98 9.44
N ARG A 296 22.05 -14.10 8.87
CA ARG A 296 23.41 -14.47 8.40
C ARG A 296 24.28 -15.00 9.52
N ALA A 297 24.32 -14.31 10.66
CA ALA A 297 25.08 -14.75 11.81
C ALA A 297 24.57 -16.12 12.32
N SER A 298 23.25 -16.35 12.25
CA SER A 298 22.63 -17.63 12.61
C SER A 298 22.97 -18.75 11.63
N VAL A 299 22.92 -18.49 10.32
CA VAL A 299 23.30 -19.45 9.26
C VAL A 299 24.77 -19.79 9.35
N ALA A 300 25.65 -18.79 9.50
CA ALA A 300 27.09 -19.00 9.64
C ALA A 300 27.40 -19.84 10.89
N ARG A 301 26.83 -19.51 12.06
CA ARG A 301 26.99 -20.33 13.28
C ARG A 301 26.50 -21.77 13.07
N SER A 302 25.32 -21.93 12.47
CA SER A 302 24.73 -23.25 12.27
C SER A 302 25.56 -24.12 11.34
N LEU A 303 26.15 -23.56 10.28
CA LEU A 303 27.01 -24.30 9.35
C LEU A 303 28.42 -24.55 9.91
N SER A 304 28.98 -23.61 10.70
CA SER A 304 30.31 -23.76 11.30
C SER A 304 30.36 -24.71 12.51
N ASP A 305 29.35 -24.69 13.39
CA ASP A 305 29.28 -25.58 14.58
C ASP A 305 29.21 -27.07 14.21
N LEU A 306 28.80 -27.37 12.98
CA LEU A 306 28.66 -28.72 12.46
C LEU A 306 29.97 -29.29 11.88
N GLY A 307 30.91 -28.44 11.45
CA GLY A 307 32.20 -28.89 10.92
C GLY A 307 33.12 -29.51 11.96
N MET A 308 32.88 -29.22 13.25
CA MET A 308 33.82 -29.56 14.31
C MET A 308 33.42 -30.80 15.14
N HIS A 309 32.13 -31.17 15.31
CA HIS A 309 31.75 -32.15 16.34
C HIS A 309 30.48 -33.03 16.14
N LYS A 310 29.85 -33.16 14.96
CA LYS A 310 28.67 -34.07 14.76
C LYS A 310 28.66 -34.79 13.41
N GLY A 311 28.13 -36.03 13.39
CA GLY A 311 28.14 -36.92 12.21
C GLY A 311 27.32 -36.42 11.00
N GLU A 312 27.62 -36.96 9.80
CA GLU A 312 27.09 -36.53 8.48
C GLU A 312 25.56 -36.36 8.41
N MET A 313 24.79 -37.17 9.14
CA MET A 313 23.33 -37.08 9.17
C MET A 313 22.81 -35.76 9.75
N SER A 314 23.43 -35.23 10.80
CA SER A 314 23.00 -33.97 11.42
C SER A 314 23.26 -32.76 10.52
N ILE A 315 24.14 -32.87 9.53
CA ILE A 315 24.45 -31.81 8.57
C ILE A 315 23.38 -31.75 7.49
N LYS A 316 22.98 -32.90 6.95
CA LYS A 316 21.91 -32.99 5.94
C LYS A 316 20.59 -32.44 6.47
N ASP A 317 20.22 -32.79 7.71
CA ASP A 317 18.97 -32.32 8.33
C ASP A 317 18.94 -30.77 8.45
N ASN A 318 20.04 -30.13 8.87
CA ASN A 318 20.09 -28.66 8.96
C ASN A 318 20.11 -27.97 7.58
N MET A 319 20.69 -28.61 6.54
CA MET A 319 20.61 -28.11 5.17
C MET A 319 19.18 -28.17 4.64
N GLU A 320 18.45 -29.26 4.88
CA GLU A 320 17.04 -29.39 4.51
C GLU A 320 16.16 -28.37 5.27
N ASP A 321 16.48 -28.11 6.54
CA ASP A 321 15.82 -27.06 7.33
C ASP A 321 16.00 -25.66 6.71
N LEU A 322 17.20 -25.32 6.23
CA LEU A 322 17.48 -24.05 5.53
C LEU A 322 16.83 -23.97 4.14
N VAL A 323 16.83 -25.06 3.40
CA VAL A 323 16.19 -25.15 2.08
C VAL A 323 14.68 -24.90 2.20
N SER A 324 14.04 -25.46 3.23
CA SER A 324 12.60 -25.31 3.50
C SER A 324 12.21 -24.09 4.34
N ALA A 325 13.18 -23.28 4.79
CA ALA A 325 12.91 -22.14 5.68
C ALA A 325 12.10 -21.02 4.97
N PRO A 326 11.08 -20.45 5.62
CA PRO A 326 10.28 -19.34 5.11
C PRO A 326 10.95 -17.97 5.34
N LEU A 327 12.26 -17.87 5.06
CA LEU A 327 13.10 -16.69 5.29
C LEU A 327 13.90 -16.37 4.01
N PRO A 328 14.46 -15.16 3.85
CA PRO A 328 15.30 -14.77 2.69
C PRO A 328 16.70 -15.38 2.77
N VAL A 329 16.77 -16.71 2.81
CA VAL A 329 18.00 -17.50 2.94
C VAL A 329 18.91 -17.29 1.72
N GLU A 330 18.36 -17.09 0.53
CA GLU A 330 19.12 -16.86 -0.71
C GLU A 330 20.11 -15.69 -0.57
N ASP A 331 19.65 -14.57 -0.02
CA ASP A 331 20.47 -13.37 0.17
C ASP A 331 21.52 -13.55 1.27
N ALA A 332 21.17 -14.29 2.33
CA ALA A 332 22.09 -14.60 3.41
C ALA A 332 23.20 -15.56 2.96
N LEU A 333 22.88 -16.55 2.11
CA LEU A 333 23.86 -17.50 1.59
C LEU A 333 24.85 -16.86 0.62
N ILE A 334 24.41 -15.95 -0.27
CA ILE A 334 25.32 -15.27 -1.22
C ILE A 334 26.41 -14.49 -0.48
N SER A 335 26.09 -13.84 0.64
CA SER A 335 27.11 -13.14 1.44
C SER A 335 28.17 -14.07 2.05
N LEU A 336 27.89 -15.37 2.12
CA LEU A 336 28.80 -16.39 2.65
C LEU A 336 29.54 -17.14 1.52
N PHE A 337 29.42 -16.72 0.26
CA PHE A 337 30.13 -17.37 -0.84
C PHE A 337 31.66 -17.16 -0.79
N ASP A 338 32.17 -16.16 -0.07
CA ASP A 338 33.62 -15.98 0.16
C ASP A 338 34.09 -16.44 1.55
N TYR A 339 33.33 -17.33 2.20
CA TYR A 339 33.72 -17.84 3.51
C TYR A 339 35.08 -18.54 3.46
N SER A 340 35.94 -18.27 4.45
CA SER A 340 37.34 -18.71 4.46
C SER A 340 37.50 -20.24 4.53
N ASP A 341 36.57 -20.93 5.22
CA ASP A 341 36.52 -22.39 5.26
C ASP A 341 35.87 -22.97 3.99
N ARG A 342 36.65 -23.74 3.23
CA ARG A 342 36.23 -24.39 1.98
C ARG A 342 35.10 -25.39 2.17
N THR A 343 35.03 -26.06 3.32
CA THR A 343 33.97 -27.03 3.60
C THR A 343 32.63 -26.33 3.81
N VAL A 344 32.62 -25.25 4.59
CA VAL A 344 31.45 -24.39 4.79
C VAL A 344 31.06 -23.72 3.46
N GLN A 345 32.02 -23.19 2.70
CA GLN A 345 31.79 -22.59 1.38
C GLN A 345 31.09 -23.57 0.42
N GLN A 346 31.54 -24.84 0.37
CA GLN A 346 30.89 -25.88 -0.41
C GLN A 346 29.45 -26.12 0.05
N LYS A 347 29.21 -26.22 1.36
CA LYS A 347 27.86 -26.44 1.91
C LYS A 347 26.91 -25.27 1.69
N VAL A 348 27.41 -24.03 1.74
CA VAL A 348 26.64 -22.82 1.42
C VAL A 348 26.15 -22.86 -0.03
N ILE A 349 27.04 -23.18 -0.98
CA ILE A 349 26.70 -23.25 -2.41
C ILE A 349 25.77 -24.43 -2.71
N GLU A 350 26.01 -25.61 -2.13
CA GLU A 350 25.12 -26.78 -2.23
C GLU A 350 23.70 -26.45 -1.71
N THR A 351 23.59 -25.77 -0.56
CA THR A 351 22.31 -25.35 0.03
C THR A 351 21.60 -24.34 -0.86
N TYR A 352 22.34 -23.38 -1.42
CA TYR A 352 21.78 -22.36 -2.33
C TYR A 352 21.19 -23.01 -3.59
N ILE A 353 21.94 -23.90 -4.26
CA ILE A 353 21.47 -24.63 -5.45
C ILE A 353 20.25 -25.50 -5.10
N SER A 354 20.32 -26.24 -3.99
CA SER A 354 19.22 -27.09 -3.52
C SER A 354 17.93 -26.30 -3.29
N ARG A 355 18.06 -25.07 -2.78
CA ARG A 355 16.93 -24.18 -2.52
C ARG A 355 16.33 -23.57 -3.78
N LEU A 356 17.14 -23.21 -4.77
CA LEU A 356 16.65 -22.63 -6.03
C LEU A 356 15.97 -23.67 -6.92
N TYR A 357 16.52 -24.88 -6.96
CA TYR A 357 16.06 -25.94 -7.85
C TYR A 357 15.06 -26.89 -7.19
N GLN A 358 14.62 -26.66 -5.95
CA GLN A 358 13.56 -27.45 -5.35
C GLN A 358 12.21 -27.22 -6.07
N PRO A 359 11.43 -28.26 -6.43
CA PRO A 359 11.63 -29.71 -6.29
C PRO A 359 12.30 -30.41 -7.51
N HIS A 360 12.72 -29.64 -8.51
CA HIS A 360 13.24 -30.10 -9.80
C HIS A 360 14.66 -30.69 -9.78
N LEU A 361 15.41 -30.50 -8.69
CA LEU A 361 16.80 -30.97 -8.55
C LEU A 361 16.89 -32.50 -8.53
N VAL A 362 17.80 -33.07 -9.33
CA VAL A 362 18.16 -34.49 -9.23
C VAL A 362 18.95 -34.72 -7.94
N LYS A 363 18.45 -35.61 -7.07
CA LYS A 363 19.11 -35.94 -5.80
C LYS A 363 20.57 -36.38 -6.01
N ASP A 364 21.46 -35.88 -5.15
CA ASP A 364 22.90 -36.18 -5.13
C ASP A 364 23.66 -35.88 -6.45
N SER A 365 23.14 -35.00 -7.31
CA SER A 365 23.78 -34.65 -8.59
C SER A 365 24.80 -33.50 -8.50
N ILE A 366 24.89 -32.80 -7.36
CA ILE A 366 25.73 -31.61 -7.20
C ILE A 366 27.20 -32.01 -7.10
N GLN A 367 28.04 -31.49 -8.00
CA GLN A 367 29.49 -31.72 -8.05
C GLN A 367 30.25 -30.40 -8.07
N MET A 368 31.17 -30.19 -7.13
CA MET A 368 31.93 -28.95 -6.98
C MET A 368 33.43 -29.15 -7.24
N LYS A 369 34.06 -28.22 -7.96
CA LYS A 369 35.50 -28.17 -8.23
C LYS A 369 36.05 -26.79 -7.89
N PHE A 370 37.09 -26.73 -7.05
CA PHE A 370 37.81 -25.48 -6.77
C PHE A 370 38.92 -25.25 -7.80
N LYS A 371 39.03 -24.02 -8.33
CA LYS A 371 40.10 -23.56 -9.23
C LYS A 371 40.73 -22.29 -8.67
N GLU A 372 41.89 -21.88 -9.18
CA GLU A 372 42.55 -20.62 -8.74
C GLU A 372 41.69 -19.38 -8.99
N SER A 373 40.91 -19.38 -10.08
CA SER A 373 40.02 -18.29 -10.46
C SER A 373 38.70 -18.24 -9.66
N GLY A 374 38.39 -19.26 -8.85
CA GLY A 374 37.11 -19.35 -8.14
C GLY A 374 36.61 -20.78 -7.88
N ALA A 375 35.29 -20.95 -7.79
CA ALA A 375 34.66 -22.27 -7.64
C ALA A 375 33.65 -22.54 -8.77
N ILE A 376 33.64 -23.78 -9.27
CA ILE A 376 32.72 -24.22 -10.32
C ILE A 376 31.90 -25.40 -9.79
N THR A 377 30.58 -25.31 -9.88
CA THR A 377 29.65 -26.35 -9.43
C THR A 377 28.73 -26.76 -10.57
N PHE A 378 28.45 -28.05 -10.73
CA PHE A 378 27.53 -28.61 -11.72
C PHE A 378 26.45 -29.45 -11.05
N TRP A 379 25.25 -29.50 -11.63
CA TRP A 379 24.16 -30.37 -11.17
C TRP A 379 23.21 -30.69 -12.32
N GLU A 380 22.30 -31.65 -12.09
CA GLU A 380 21.26 -32.00 -13.06
C GLU A 380 19.87 -31.70 -12.48
N PHE A 381 18.94 -31.29 -13.33
CA PHE A 381 17.57 -30.97 -12.95
C PHE A 381 16.58 -31.34 -14.05
N TYR A 382 15.31 -31.50 -13.68
CA TYR A 382 14.21 -31.75 -14.61
C TYR A 382 13.45 -30.45 -14.89
N GLU A 383 13.14 -30.18 -16.15
CA GLU A 383 12.30 -29.05 -16.54
C GLU A 383 10.98 -29.57 -17.12
N GLY A 384 9.89 -29.49 -16.34
CA GLY A 384 8.57 -30.01 -16.73
C GLY A 384 7.69 -30.36 -15.53
N HIS A 385 6.41 -30.62 -15.80
CA HIS A 385 5.44 -31.05 -14.79
C HIS A 385 5.68 -32.52 -14.42
N VAL A 386 5.81 -32.82 -13.13
CA VAL A 386 5.90 -34.19 -12.62
C VAL A 386 4.48 -34.72 -12.46
N ASP A 387 4.01 -35.52 -13.42
CA ASP A 387 2.71 -36.17 -13.33
C ASP A 387 2.84 -37.48 -12.51
N THR A 388 2.30 -37.48 -11.28
CA THR A 388 2.34 -38.63 -10.36
C THR A 388 1.12 -39.55 -10.49
N ARG A 389 0.35 -39.46 -11.57
CA ARG A 389 -0.95 -40.17 -11.69
C ARG A 389 -0.88 -41.70 -11.78
N ASN A 390 0.29 -42.28 -12.04
CA ASN A 390 0.52 -43.72 -11.97
C ASN A 390 1.91 -43.92 -11.37
N GLY A 391 2.12 -44.88 -10.46
CA GLY A 391 3.41 -45.21 -9.83
C GLY A 391 4.60 -45.56 -10.77
N HIS A 392 4.51 -45.22 -12.05
CA HIS A 392 5.58 -45.10 -13.02
C HIS A 392 5.62 -43.64 -13.52
N GLY A 393 6.43 -42.81 -12.87
CA GLY A 393 6.59 -41.40 -13.24
C GLY A 393 7.21 -41.26 -14.63
N ALA A 394 6.39 -41.07 -15.65
CA ALA A 394 6.85 -40.61 -16.95
C ALA A 394 7.08 -39.10 -16.86
N ILE A 395 8.34 -38.69 -16.72
CA ILE A 395 8.73 -37.27 -16.74
C ILE A 395 8.54 -36.77 -18.16
N ILE A 396 7.54 -35.91 -18.39
CA ILE A 396 7.39 -35.16 -19.65
C ILE A 396 8.34 -33.95 -19.55
N GLY A 397 9.63 -34.19 -19.75
CA GLY A 397 10.67 -33.18 -19.62
C GLY A 397 12.07 -33.78 -19.78
N GLY A 398 12.90 -33.18 -20.64
CA GLY A 398 14.29 -33.59 -20.81
C GLY A 398 15.10 -33.31 -19.55
N LYS A 399 15.99 -34.22 -19.17
CA LYS A 399 17.01 -34.00 -18.14
C LYS A 399 17.99 -32.93 -18.64
N ARG A 400 18.21 -31.88 -17.85
CA ARG A 400 19.11 -30.76 -18.18
C ARG A 400 20.19 -30.62 -17.11
N TRP A 401 21.25 -29.88 -17.42
CA TRP A 401 22.30 -29.56 -16.45
C TRP A 401 22.39 -28.06 -16.17
N GLY A 402 22.81 -27.74 -14.95
CA GLY A 402 23.09 -26.40 -14.47
C GLY A 402 24.55 -26.26 -14.07
N ALA A 403 25.11 -25.06 -14.22
CA ALA A 403 26.44 -24.72 -13.70
C ALA A 403 26.41 -23.43 -12.89
N MET A 404 27.24 -23.34 -11.86
CA MET A 404 27.50 -22.12 -11.09
C MET A 404 28.99 -21.83 -11.07
N VAL A 405 29.38 -20.61 -11.44
CA VAL A 405 30.76 -20.11 -11.43
C VAL A 405 30.86 -18.94 -10.46
N VAL A 406 31.58 -19.13 -9.37
CA VAL A 406 31.84 -18.11 -8.35
C VAL A 406 33.21 -17.50 -8.61
N LEU A 407 33.26 -16.18 -8.82
CA LEU A 407 34.42 -15.40 -9.24
C LEU A 407 34.85 -14.41 -8.16
N LYS A 408 36.16 -14.32 -7.91
CA LYS A 408 36.75 -13.30 -7.02
C LYS A 408 37.09 -11.99 -7.71
N SER A 409 37.37 -12.05 -9.01
CA SER A 409 37.73 -10.89 -9.84
C SER A 409 36.99 -10.94 -11.16
N LEU A 410 36.64 -9.77 -11.68
CA LEU A 410 36.01 -9.64 -12.99
C LEU A 410 36.98 -9.99 -14.14
N GLU A 411 38.29 -9.82 -13.94
CA GLU A 411 39.32 -10.09 -14.95
C GLU A 411 39.44 -11.58 -15.29
N SER A 412 39.09 -12.46 -14.36
CA SER A 412 39.12 -13.92 -14.56
C SER A 412 37.81 -14.48 -15.14
N ALA A 413 36.79 -13.65 -15.38
CA ALA A 413 35.45 -14.09 -15.79
C ALA A 413 35.47 -14.90 -17.10
N SER A 414 36.04 -14.36 -18.19
CA SER A 414 36.07 -15.04 -19.49
C SER A 414 36.80 -16.39 -19.42
N THR A 415 37.95 -16.44 -18.74
CA THR A 415 38.74 -17.66 -18.57
C THR A 415 38.00 -18.72 -17.76
N ALA A 416 37.30 -18.30 -16.70
CA ALA A 416 36.53 -19.20 -15.84
C ALA A 416 35.28 -19.75 -16.55
N ILE A 417 34.59 -18.93 -17.37
CA ILE A 417 33.46 -19.37 -18.19
C ILE A 417 33.91 -20.45 -19.17
N VAL A 418 34.98 -20.19 -19.94
CA VAL A 418 35.53 -21.17 -20.90
C VAL A 418 35.98 -22.45 -20.18
N ALA A 419 36.57 -22.34 -18.99
CA ALA A 419 36.96 -23.49 -18.19
C ALA A 419 35.75 -24.30 -17.67
N ALA A 420 34.63 -23.65 -17.35
CA ALA A 420 33.39 -24.32 -16.97
C ALA A 420 32.76 -25.05 -18.17
N LEU A 421 32.79 -24.44 -19.36
CA LEU A 421 32.28 -25.06 -20.59
C LEU A 421 33.08 -26.31 -21.01
N LYS A 422 34.40 -26.32 -20.80
CA LYS A 422 35.21 -27.53 -21.04
C LYS A 422 34.83 -28.66 -20.08
N ASP A 423 34.59 -28.32 -18.81
CA ASP A 423 34.21 -29.30 -17.79
C ASP A 423 32.76 -29.80 -17.96
N SER A 424 31.88 -29.07 -18.65
CA SER A 424 30.49 -29.47 -18.90
C SER A 424 30.35 -30.56 -19.98
N ALA A 425 31.41 -30.85 -20.75
CA ALA A 425 31.41 -31.90 -21.78
C ALA A 425 31.10 -33.31 -21.25
N GLN A 426 31.14 -33.52 -19.93
CA GLN A 426 30.74 -34.76 -19.25
C GLN A 426 29.21 -34.98 -19.18
N PHE A 427 28.40 -33.95 -19.48
CA PHE A 427 26.95 -34.03 -19.51
C PHE A 427 26.44 -34.07 -20.95
N ASN A 428 25.41 -34.87 -21.23
CA ASN A 428 24.82 -34.97 -22.57
C ASN A 428 24.24 -33.60 -23.00
N SER A 429 24.46 -33.22 -24.26
CA SER A 429 24.00 -31.95 -24.83
C SER A 429 22.48 -31.94 -25.01
N SER A 430 21.74 -31.60 -23.96
CA SER A 430 20.33 -31.20 -24.05
C SER A 430 20.23 -29.71 -24.37
N GLU A 431 19.26 -29.29 -25.18
CA GLU A 431 18.94 -27.87 -25.31
C GLU A 431 18.31 -27.31 -24.02
N GLY A 432 18.71 -26.10 -23.62
CA GLY A 432 18.07 -25.37 -22.52
C GLY A 432 18.78 -25.46 -21.17
N ASN A 433 20.11 -25.62 -21.18
CA ASN A 433 20.93 -25.63 -19.96
C ASN A 433 20.99 -24.22 -19.33
N MET A 434 21.31 -24.16 -18.03
CA MET A 434 21.37 -22.91 -17.27
C MET A 434 22.75 -22.67 -16.64
N MET A 435 23.20 -21.42 -16.60
CA MET A 435 24.45 -21.04 -15.94
C MET A 435 24.24 -19.86 -14.98
N HIS A 436 24.83 -19.94 -13.80
CA HIS A 436 24.84 -18.90 -12.77
C HIS A 436 26.27 -18.38 -12.59
N ILE A 437 26.48 -17.07 -12.63
CA ILE A 437 27.80 -16.44 -12.48
C ILE A 437 27.71 -15.49 -11.29
N ALA A 438 28.40 -15.80 -10.20
CA ALA A 438 28.43 -14.98 -8.99
C ALA A 438 29.77 -14.25 -8.87
N LEU A 439 29.75 -12.92 -8.83
CA LEU A 439 30.92 -12.07 -8.62
C LEU A 439 30.95 -11.59 -7.17
N LEU A 440 31.99 -11.98 -6.44
CA LEU A 440 32.24 -11.61 -5.05
C LEU A 440 32.84 -10.19 -4.98
N SER A 441 32.57 -9.47 -3.89
CA SER A 441 33.16 -8.14 -3.68
C SER A 441 34.59 -8.30 -3.17
N ALA A 442 35.59 -7.80 -3.92
CA ALA A 442 36.98 -7.81 -3.47
C ALA A 442 37.19 -6.76 -2.36
N GLU A 443 37.94 -7.11 -1.31
CA GLU A 443 38.24 -6.26 -0.14
C GLU A 443 39.06 -4.98 -0.46
N ASN A 444 39.53 -4.79 -1.69
CA ASN A 444 40.55 -3.79 -2.03
C ASN A 444 40.08 -2.67 -2.97
N GLU A 445 39.01 -1.93 -2.65
CA GLU A 445 38.74 -0.61 -3.28
C GLU A 445 38.12 0.39 -2.28
N SER A 446 38.78 0.60 -1.13
CA SER A 446 38.33 1.49 -0.06
C SER A 446 38.54 3.00 -0.29
N ASN A 447 38.85 3.47 -1.51
CA ASN A 447 39.28 4.85 -1.75
C ASN A 447 38.49 5.65 -2.82
N ILE A 448 37.27 5.26 -3.18
CA ILE A 448 36.41 6.08 -4.06
C ILE A 448 35.10 6.40 -3.35
N SER A 449 34.88 7.68 -3.08
CA SER A 449 33.70 8.28 -2.44
C SER A 449 32.42 8.26 -3.30
N GLY A 450 32.22 7.19 -4.08
CA GLY A 450 31.01 6.93 -4.85
C GLY A 450 29.98 6.17 -4.02
N ILE A 451 28.70 6.40 -4.29
CA ILE A 451 27.61 5.60 -3.72
C ILE A 451 27.78 4.16 -4.23
N SER A 452 27.92 3.19 -3.33
CA SER A 452 28.16 1.75 -3.58
C SER A 452 27.32 1.12 -4.73
N ASP A 453 26.11 1.64 -4.97
CA ASP A 453 25.22 1.17 -6.05
C ASP A 453 25.79 1.41 -7.46
N ASP A 454 26.50 2.52 -7.68
CA ASP A 454 27.08 2.86 -8.99
C ASP A 454 28.21 1.87 -9.36
N GLN A 455 28.95 1.38 -8.36
CA GLN A 455 30.01 0.40 -8.56
C GLN A 455 29.46 -0.98 -8.93
N ALA A 456 28.42 -1.45 -8.23
CA ALA A 456 27.78 -2.74 -8.52
C ALA A 456 27.11 -2.74 -9.91
N GLN A 457 26.44 -1.64 -10.27
CA GLN A 457 25.87 -1.43 -11.59
C GLN A 457 26.94 -1.48 -12.69
N HIS A 458 28.07 -0.80 -12.50
CA HIS A 458 29.18 -0.80 -13.44
C HIS A 458 29.83 -2.20 -13.60
N LYS A 459 29.95 -2.98 -12.52
CA LYS A 459 30.40 -4.39 -12.58
C LYS A 459 29.42 -5.24 -13.41
N MET A 460 28.11 -5.03 -13.25
CA MET A 460 27.08 -5.73 -14.02
C MET A 460 27.12 -5.38 -15.52
N GLU A 461 27.32 -4.11 -15.86
CA GLU A 461 27.44 -3.66 -17.25
C GLU A 461 28.66 -4.27 -17.96
N LYS A 462 29.79 -4.39 -17.26
CA LYS A 462 30.97 -5.09 -17.80
C LYS A 462 30.71 -6.59 -18.02
N LEU A 463 30.05 -7.28 -17.09
CA LEU A 463 29.65 -8.68 -17.27
C LEU A 463 28.73 -8.85 -18.49
N SER A 464 27.74 -7.96 -18.64
CA SER A 464 26.85 -7.91 -19.81
C SER A 464 27.64 -7.77 -21.11
N LYS A 465 28.70 -6.95 -21.11
CA LYS A 465 29.57 -6.76 -22.28
C LYS A 465 30.39 -8.02 -22.61
N ILE A 466 30.86 -8.75 -21.60
CA ILE A 466 31.58 -10.03 -21.79
C ILE A 466 30.64 -11.10 -22.37
N LEU A 467 29.40 -11.21 -21.88
CA LEU A 467 28.42 -12.18 -22.39
C LEU A 467 27.97 -11.87 -23.82
N LYS A 468 28.06 -10.61 -24.25
CA LYS A 468 27.76 -10.17 -25.62
C LYS A 468 28.94 -10.26 -26.58
N ASP A 469 30.14 -10.60 -26.09
CA ASP A 469 31.31 -10.84 -26.94
C ASP A 469 31.05 -12.06 -27.83
N THR A 470 31.26 -11.92 -29.14
CA THR A 470 30.94 -12.93 -30.16
C THR A 470 31.64 -14.27 -29.90
N SER A 471 32.85 -14.24 -29.34
CA SER A 471 33.62 -15.45 -29.02
C SER A 471 32.95 -16.27 -27.91
N VAL A 472 32.74 -15.64 -26.76
CA VAL A 472 32.12 -16.25 -25.57
C VAL A 472 30.67 -16.64 -25.84
N ALA A 473 29.91 -15.79 -26.55
CA ALA A 473 28.52 -16.09 -26.92
C ALA A 473 28.40 -17.36 -27.77
N SER A 474 29.33 -17.56 -28.73
CA SER A 474 29.34 -18.76 -29.58
C SER A 474 29.66 -20.04 -28.80
N ASP A 475 30.60 -19.97 -27.85
CA ASP A 475 30.96 -21.10 -26.99
C ASP A 475 29.81 -21.48 -26.05
N LEU A 476 29.11 -20.48 -25.48
CA LEU A 476 27.94 -20.67 -24.63
C LEU A 476 26.78 -21.31 -25.41
N GLN A 477 26.54 -20.85 -26.65
CA GLN A 477 25.52 -21.42 -27.54
C GLN A 477 25.85 -22.87 -27.91
N ALA A 478 27.12 -23.17 -28.22
CA ALA A 478 27.56 -24.54 -28.54
C ALA A 478 27.33 -25.52 -27.38
N ALA A 479 27.37 -25.04 -26.14
CA ALA A 479 27.04 -25.80 -24.94
C ALA A 479 25.53 -25.90 -24.62
N GLY A 480 24.66 -25.31 -25.46
CA GLY A 480 23.20 -25.35 -25.32
C GLY A 480 22.65 -24.50 -24.17
N LEU A 481 23.41 -23.49 -23.70
CA LEU A 481 23.00 -22.59 -22.62
C LEU A 481 22.00 -21.54 -23.14
N LYS A 482 20.73 -21.64 -22.71
CA LYS A 482 19.70 -20.65 -23.09
C LYS A 482 19.57 -19.52 -22.07
N VAL A 483 19.94 -19.75 -20.81
CA VAL A 483 19.73 -18.82 -19.70
C VAL A 483 21.00 -18.64 -18.88
N ILE A 484 21.38 -17.39 -18.64
CA ILE A 484 22.53 -17.03 -17.81
C ILE A 484 22.09 -16.04 -16.72
N SER A 485 22.20 -16.43 -15.44
CA SER A 485 21.99 -15.55 -14.30
C SER A 485 23.33 -14.97 -13.83
N CYS A 486 23.41 -13.65 -13.69
CA CYS A 486 24.57 -12.96 -13.13
C CYS A 486 24.22 -12.36 -11.77
N ILE A 487 25.00 -12.68 -10.75
CA ILE A 487 24.84 -12.22 -9.37
C ILE A 487 26.07 -11.37 -9.01
N VAL A 488 25.86 -10.13 -8.57
CA VAL A 488 26.93 -9.25 -8.08
C VAL A 488 26.65 -8.94 -6.61
N GLN A 489 27.56 -9.38 -5.75
CA GLN A 489 27.50 -9.08 -4.32
C GLN A 489 27.75 -7.58 -4.08
N ARG A 490 26.91 -6.96 -3.25
CA ARG A 490 27.07 -5.58 -2.76
C ARG A 490 27.64 -5.59 -1.34
N ASP A 491 27.87 -4.41 -0.77
CA ASP A 491 28.26 -4.27 0.64
C ASP A 491 27.36 -5.10 1.55
N GLU A 492 27.94 -5.58 2.66
CA GLU A 492 27.35 -6.63 3.50
C GLU A 492 25.88 -6.35 3.85
N ALA A 493 25.44 -5.11 4.07
CA ALA A 493 24.06 -4.79 4.41
C ALA A 493 23.01 -4.88 3.27
N ARG A 494 23.41 -4.91 2.00
CA ARG A 494 22.50 -4.71 0.84
C ARG A 494 22.15 -6.01 0.10
N MET A 495 21.04 -5.98 -0.64
CA MET A 495 20.63 -7.10 -1.48
C MET A 495 21.60 -7.27 -2.66
N PRO A 496 22.02 -8.51 -2.99
CA PRO A 496 22.83 -8.75 -4.18
C PRO A 496 22.04 -8.38 -5.45
N MET A 497 22.76 -7.85 -6.43
CA MET A 497 22.19 -7.49 -7.72
C MET A 497 22.13 -8.72 -8.62
N ARG A 498 20.97 -9.00 -9.24
CA ARG A 498 20.81 -10.18 -10.11
C ARG A 498 20.19 -9.79 -11.43
N HIS A 499 20.85 -10.14 -12.53
CA HIS A 499 20.38 -9.92 -13.89
C HIS A 499 20.39 -11.25 -14.63
N THR A 500 19.27 -11.56 -15.29
CA THR A 500 19.18 -12.75 -16.13
C THR A 500 19.23 -12.36 -17.59
N PHE A 501 20.07 -13.06 -18.34
CA PHE A 501 20.20 -12.93 -19.78
C PHE A 501 19.69 -14.18 -20.50
N LEU A 502 18.85 -13.97 -21.51
CA LEU A 502 18.29 -15.02 -22.36
C LEU A 502 18.92 -14.96 -23.75
N TRP A 503 19.15 -16.13 -24.34
CA TRP A 503 19.57 -16.24 -25.73
C TRP A 503 18.42 -15.91 -26.68
N LEU A 504 18.62 -14.94 -27.57
CA LEU A 504 17.66 -14.60 -28.63
C LEU A 504 18.19 -15.06 -29.99
N ASP A 505 17.52 -16.04 -30.60
CA ASP A 505 17.92 -16.60 -31.90
C ASP A 505 17.99 -15.55 -33.01
N ASP A 506 17.03 -14.62 -33.04
CA ASP A 506 16.93 -13.56 -34.04
C ASP A 506 18.14 -12.60 -34.04
N LYS A 507 18.74 -12.37 -32.86
CA LYS A 507 19.85 -11.43 -32.68
C LYS A 507 21.20 -12.12 -32.48
N SER A 508 21.20 -13.45 -32.32
CA SER A 508 22.39 -14.26 -32.01
C SER A 508 23.22 -13.69 -30.84
N CYS A 509 22.54 -13.17 -29.82
CA CYS A 509 23.19 -12.60 -28.63
C CYS A 509 22.31 -12.76 -27.38
N TYR A 510 22.96 -12.63 -26.22
CA TYR A 510 22.28 -12.62 -24.93
C TYR A 510 21.72 -11.22 -24.60
N GLU A 511 20.42 -11.13 -24.36
CA GLU A 511 19.75 -9.90 -23.90
C GLU A 511 19.16 -10.08 -22.51
N GLU A 512 19.14 -8.98 -21.73
CA GLU A 512 18.59 -9.00 -20.38
C GLU A 512 17.06 -9.12 -20.43
N GLU A 513 16.52 -10.10 -19.73
CA GLU A 513 15.08 -10.23 -19.54
C GLU A 513 14.66 -9.43 -18.29
N GLN A 514 14.03 -8.28 -18.49
CA GLN A 514 13.70 -7.35 -17.40
C GLN A 514 12.75 -7.94 -16.35
N ILE A 515 11.87 -8.87 -16.73
CA ILE A 515 10.93 -9.51 -15.78
C ILE A 515 11.65 -10.39 -14.75
N LEU A 516 12.86 -10.86 -15.08
CA LEU A 516 13.68 -11.71 -14.23
C LEU A 516 14.71 -10.91 -13.42
N ARG A 517 14.63 -9.58 -13.44
CA ARG A 517 15.54 -8.76 -12.64
C ARG A 517 15.34 -9.05 -11.15
N HIS A 518 16.43 -9.36 -10.45
CA HIS A 518 16.44 -9.78 -9.04
C HIS A 518 15.73 -11.10 -8.71
N VAL A 519 15.29 -11.88 -9.71
CA VAL A 519 14.67 -13.20 -9.52
C VAL A 519 15.49 -14.25 -10.24
N GLU A 520 15.85 -15.32 -9.55
CA GLU A 520 16.62 -16.41 -10.17
C GLU A 520 15.75 -17.17 -11.19
N PRO A 521 16.29 -17.53 -12.36
CA PRO A 521 15.51 -18.14 -13.44
C PRO A 521 14.71 -19.39 -13.05
N PRO A 522 15.21 -20.33 -12.23
CA PRO A 522 14.43 -21.50 -11.81
C PRO A 522 13.12 -21.15 -11.09
N LEU A 523 13.10 -20.01 -10.39
CA LEU A 523 11.92 -19.56 -9.64
C LEU A 523 10.87 -18.94 -10.57
N SER A 524 11.26 -18.49 -11.77
CA SER A 524 10.36 -17.80 -12.71
C SER A 524 9.18 -18.69 -13.14
N THR A 525 9.42 -19.99 -13.35
CA THR A 525 8.40 -20.98 -13.69
C THR A 525 7.42 -21.20 -12.54
N LEU A 526 7.93 -21.25 -11.30
CA LEU A 526 7.10 -21.41 -10.10
C LEU A 526 6.24 -20.17 -9.82
N LEU A 527 6.79 -18.99 -10.08
CA LEU A 527 6.14 -17.68 -9.95
C LEU A 527 5.22 -17.34 -11.14
N GLU A 528 5.28 -18.13 -12.22
CA GLU A 528 4.50 -17.97 -13.46
C GLU A 528 4.64 -16.58 -14.09
N LEU A 529 5.88 -16.07 -14.13
CA LEU A 529 6.16 -14.68 -14.52
C LEU A 529 5.75 -14.37 -15.97
N ASP A 530 5.78 -15.34 -16.88
CA ASP A 530 5.34 -15.12 -18.26
C ASP A 530 3.86 -14.68 -18.37
N LYS A 531 3.03 -15.03 -17.37
CA LYS A 531 1.64 -14.56 -17.34
C LYS A 531 1.52 -13.04 -17.23
N LEU A 532 2.55 -12.36 -16.73
CA LEU A 532 2.57 -10.92 -16.50
C LEU A 532 2.78 -10.11 -17.78
N LYS A 533 3.04 -10.75 -18.93
CA LYS A 533 3.14 -10.11 -20.25
C LYS A 533 1.75 -9.69 -20.78
N VAL A 534 1.09 -8.80 -20.04
CA VAL A 534 -0.30 -8.35 -20.30
C VAL A 534 -0.33 -7.35 -21.45
N LYS A 535 -1.20 -7.59 -22.43
CA LYS A 535 -1.40 -6.68 -23.56
C LYS A 535 -1.85 -5.29 -23.10
N GLY A 536 -1.27 -4.25 -23.69
CA GLY A 536 -1.59 -2.85 -23.42
C GLY A 536 -0.77 -2.20 -22.30
N TYR A 537 0.15 -2.92 -21.65
CA TYR A 537 1.14 -2.35 -20.73
C TYR A 537 2.52 -2.37 -21.39
N ASN A 538 3.26 -1.26 -21.33
CA ASN A 538 4.56 -1.11 -22.00
C ASN A 538 5.72 -0.88 -21.01
N GLU A 539 5.44 -0.59 -19.75
CA GLU A 539 6.44 -0.44 -18.69
C GLU A 539 6.14 -1.42 -17.55
N MET A 540 7.18 -2.10 -17.09
CA MET A 540 7.14 -3.02 -15.96
C MET A 540 8.24 -2.69 -14.96
N LYS A 541 7.88 -2.49 -13.70
CA LYS A 541 8.81 -2.21 -12.61
C LYS A 541 8.76 -3.31 -11.56
N TYR A 542 9.91 -3.93 -11.29
CA TYR A 542 10.11 -4.82 -10.16
C TYR A 542 10.42 -4.03 -8.88
N THR A 543 9.83 -4.47 -7.77
CA THR A 543 10.13 -4.02 -6.42
C THR A 543 10.19 -5.27 -5.51
N PRO A 544 11.27 -5.52 -4.76
CA PRO A 544 11.28 -6.57 -3.75
C PRO A 544 10.45 -6.14 -2.54
N SER A 545 9.76 -7.07 -1.89
CA SER A 545 9.17 -6.82 -0.57
C SER A 545 10.24 -6.71 0.53
N ARG A 546 9.84 -6.17 1.69
CA ARG A 546 10.67 -6.11 2.90
C ARG A 546 11.20 -7.47 3.35
N ASP A 547 10.34 -8.48 3.43
CA ASP A 547 10.70 -9.86 3.79
C ASP A 547 11.49 -10.59 2.67
N ARG A 548 11.56 -9.97 1.49
CA ARG A 548 12.17 -10.48 0.25
C ARG A 548 11.65 -11.84 -0.20
N GLN A 549 10.49 -12.28 0.29
CA GLN A 549 9.80 -13.48 -0.18
C GLN A 549 8.72 -13.15 -1.22
N TRP A 550 8.27 -11.90 -1.28
CA TRP A 550 7.31 -11.42 -2.28
C TRP A 550 8.01 -10.64 -3.39
N HIS A 551 7.71 -11.01 -4.62
CA HIS A 551 8.14 -10.33 -5.83
C HIS A 551 7.00 -9.46 -6.35
N ILE A 552 7.19 -8.13 -6.31
CA ILE A 552 6.15 -7.16 -6.65
C ILE A 552 6.43 -6.58 -8.03
N TYR A 553 5.49 -6.74 -8.95
CA TYR A 553 5.57 -6.23 -10.31
C TYR A 553 4.49 -5.20 -10.57
N THR A 554 4.90 -3.96 -10.87
CA THR A 554 4.00 -2.86 -11.22
C THR A 554 4.00 -2.66 -12.72
N LEU A 555 2.83 -2.80 -13.36
CA LEU A 555 2.65 -2.58 -14.79
C LEU A 555 1.99 -1.23 -15.04
N ARG A 556 2.54 -0.48 -15.99
CA ARG A 556 2.05 0.84 -16.40
C ARG A 556 2.01 0.95 -17.92
N ASN A 557 1.13 1.83 -18.39
CA ASN A 557 1.09 2.25 -19.77
C ASN A 557 1.53 3.72 -19.81
N THR A 558 2.73 3.98 -20.33
CA THR A 558 3.29 5.33 -20.44
C THR A 558 2.65 6.15 -21.56
N GLU A 559 2.07 5.50 -22.57
CA GLU A 559 1.38 6.13 -23.70
C GLU A 559 -0.06 6.54 -23.35
N ASN A 560 -0.74 5.77 -22.49
CA ASN A 560 -2.08 6.04 -22.01
C ASN A 560 -2.12 6.13 -20.46
N PRO A 561 -1.85 7.32 -19.89
CA PRO A 561 -1.87 7.53 -18.44
C PRO A 561 -3.23 7.32 -17.78
N LYS A 562 -4.33 7.26 -18.56
CA LYS A 562 -5.68 6.98 -18.05
C LYS A 562 -5.89 5.49 -17.76
N MET A 563 -5.05 4.61 -18.31
CA MET A 563 -5.13 3.18 -18.06
C MET A 563 -4.70 2.88 -16.62
N LEU A 564 -5.49 2.10 -15.90
CA LEU A 564 -5.21 1.78 -14.50
C LEU A 564 -3.90 0.99 -14.36
N HIS A 565 -3.08 1.38 -13.39
CA HIS A 565 -1.90 0.62 -13.00
C HIS A 565 -2.32 -0.71 -12.37
N ARG A 566 -1.63 -1.78 -12.75
CA ARG A 566 -1.80 -3.12 -12.17
C ARG A 566 -0.58 -3.50 -11.36
N VAL A 567 -0.79 -4.17 -10.24
CA VAL A 567 0.29 -4.72 -9.43
C VAL A 567 0.08 -6.21 -9.22
N PHE A 568 1.12 -6.98 -9.45
CA PHE A 568 1.14 -8.41 -9.21
C PHE A 568 2.14 -8.74 -8.12
N PHE A 569 1.66 -9.43 -7.10
CA PHE A 569 2.47 -10.00 -6.04
C PHE A 569 2.63 -11.49 -6.33
N ARG A 570 3.88 -11.96 -6.38
CA ARG A 570 4.21 -13.36 -6.61
C ARG A 570 5.08 -13.87 -5.47
N THR A 571 4.72 -15.00 -4.89
CA THR A 571 5.54 -15.64 -3.85
C THR A 571 5.52 -17.16 -3.97
N ILE A 572 6.53 -17.75 -3.34
CA ILE A 572 6.69 -19.18 -3.14
C ILE A 572 6.63 -19.41 -1.64
N VAL A 573 5.58 -20.11 -1.19
CA VAL A 573 5.38 -20.39 0.23
C VAL A 573 6.12 -21.68 0.58
N ARG A 574 7.18 -21.54 1.37
CA ARG A 574 7.95 -22.65 1.92
C ARG A 574 7.40 -23.02 3.29
N GLN A 575 7.03 -24.29 3.47
CA GLN A 575 6.46 -24.79 4.71
C GLN A 575 7.46 -25.73 5.38
N PRO A 576 8.13 -25.29 6.45
CA PRO A 576 9.11 -26.11 7.14
C PRO A 576 8.45 -27.31 7.84
N ASN A 577 9.24 -28.35 8.11
CA ASN A 577 8.79 -29.50 8.91
C ASN A 577 8.69 -29.15 10.40
N ALA A 578 7.88 -29.90 11.14
CA ALA A 578 7.72 -29.72 12.58
C ALA A 578 9.09 -29.89 13.28
N GLY A 579 9.51 -28.86 14.03
CA GLY A 579 10.82 -28.84 14.71
C GLY A 579 11.96 -28.14 13.97
N ASN A 580 11.72 -27.55 12.79
CA ASN A 580 12.74 -26.77 12.07
C ASN A 580 13.20 -25.56 12.91
N LYS A 581 14.52 -25.43 13.07
CA LYS A 581 15.19 -24.40 13.89
C LYS A 581 15.09 -22.99 13.31
N PHE A 582 14.76 -22.86 12.03
CA PHE A 582 14.63 -21.61 11.27
C PHE A 582 13.16 -21.23 11.02
N THR A 583 12.24 -21.70 11.86
CA THR A 583 10.85 -21.21 11.87
C THR A 583 10.80 -19.78 12.41
N SER A 584 9.86 -18.97 11.92
CA SER A 584 9.69 -17.57 12.31
C SER A 584 9.23 -17.34 13.76
N ALA A 585 9.41 -18.31 14.67
CA ALA A 585 8.97 -18.28 16.07
C ALA A 585 9.79 -17.31 16.97
N GLN A 586 10.52 -16.37 16.38
CA GLN A 586 11.21 -15.28 17.10
C GLN A 586 10.63 -13.88 16.80
N ILE A 587 9.54 -13.80 16.03
CA ILE A 587 8.69 -12.60 16.00
C ILE A 587 7.50 -12.91 16.88
N SER A 588 7.34 -12.12 17.94
CA SER A 588 6.33 -12.21 18.98
C SER A 588 4.93 -12.59 18.46
N ASP A 589 4.49 -13.81 18.76
CA ASP A 589 3.08 -14.22 18.78
C ASP A 589 2.23 -13.41 19.80
N ALA A 590 2.80 -12.38 20.44
CA ALA A 590 2.18 -11.61 21.51
C ALA A 590 1.42 -10.35 21.05
N GLU A 591 1.46 -9.95 19.77
CA GLU A 591 0.83 -8.69 19.31
C GLU A 591 -0.38 -8.85 18.38
N VAL A 592 -0.69 -10.07 17.91
CA VAL A 592 -1.85 -10.27 17.02
C VAL A 592 -3.06 -10.66 17.86
N GLY A 593 -3.86 -9.67 18.25
CA GLY A 593 -5.15 -9.86 18.93
C GLY A 593 -6.25 -10.51 18.08
N CYS A 594 -5.93 -11.54 17.29
CA CYS A 594 -6.94 -12.40 16.68
C CYS A 594 -7.31 -13.52 17.66
N PRO A 595 -8.61 -13.77 17.93
CA PRO A 595 -9.00 -14.98 18.64
C PRO A 595 -8.49 -16.20 17.86
N GLU A 596 -7.78 -17.11 18.54
CA GLU A 596 -7.31 -18.37 17.97
C GLU A 596 -8.51 -19.28 17.61
N GLU A 597 -9.18 -18.98 16.51
CA GLU A 597 -9.98 -20.00 15.82
C GLU A 597 -9.00 -20.99 15.19
N SER A 598 -9.21 -22.28 15.44
CA SER A 598 -8.35 -23.35 14.91
C SER A 598 -8.33 -23.27 13.39
N LEU A 599 -7.27 -22.70 12.80
CA LEU A 599 -6.97 -22.76 11.37
C LEU A 599 -6.14 -24.01 11.07
N SER A 600 -6.25 -24.54 9.85
CA SER A 600 -5.38 -25.64 9.41
C SER A 600 -3.93 -25.16 9.22
N PHE A 601 -2.98 -26.09 9.17
CA PHE A 601 -1.56 -25.77 8.96
C PHE A 601 -1.34 -25.01 7.63
N THR A 602 -1.99 -25.47 6.56
CA THR A 602 -1.92 -24.83 5.24
C THR A 602 -2.56 -23.45 5.27
N SER A 603 -3.73 -23.32 5.91
CA SER A 603 -4.43 -22.03 6.04
C SER A 603 -3.58 -20.99 6.78
N ASN A 604 -2.94 -21.38 7.89
CA ASN A 604 -2.04 -20.49 8.64
C ASN A 604 -0.83 -20.03 7.81
N SER A 605 -0.24 -20.93 7.02
CA SER A 605 0.90 -20.60 6.17
C SER A 605 0.53 -19.60 5.08
N ILE A 606 -0.64 -19.79 4.44
CA ILE A 606 -1.19 -18.88 3.42
C ILE A 606 -1.54 -17.53 4.05
N LEU A 607 -2.25 -17.53 5.18
CA LEU A 607 -2.66 -16.32 5.88
C LEU A 607 -1.46 -15.46 6.27
N ARG A 608 -0.43 -16.06 6.88
CA ARG A 608 0.81 -15.35 7.26
C ARG A 608 1.47 -14.69 6.05
N SER A 609 1.61 -15.43 4.95
CA SER A 609 2.20 -14.89 3.72
C SER A 609 1.37 -13.74 3.12
N LEU A 610 0.05 -13.88 3.07
CA LEU A 610 -0.86 -12.84 2.59
C LEU A 610 -0.81 -11.59 3.47
N MET A 611 -0.76 -11.74 4.80
CA MET A 611 -0.62 -10.61 5.72
C MET A 611 0.64 -9.80 5.42
N THR A 612 1.77 -10.46 5.17
CA THR A 612 3.00 -9.75 4.80
C THR A 612 2.82 -8.95 3.50
N ALA A 613 2.18 -9.50 2.47
CA ALA A 613 1.89 -8.75 1.24
C ALA A 613 0.91 -7.58 1.44
N ILE A 614 -0.07 -7.72 2.34
CA ILE A 614 -1.01 -6.66 2.72
C ILE A 614 -0.26 -5.52 3.41
N GLU A 615 0.64 -5.83 4.35
CA GLU A 615 1.50 -4.84 5.00
C GLU A 615 2.40 -4.13 3.98
N GLU A 616 2.96 -4.84 3.01
CA GLU A 616 3.70 -4.20 1.91
C GLU A 616 2.84 -3.20 1.14
N LEU A 617 1.58 -3.53 0.85
CA LEU A 617 0.65 -2.63 0.16
C LEU A 617 0.29 -1.40 0.99
N GLU A 618 0.05 -1.56 2.30
CA GLU A 618 -0.20 -0.46 3.24
C GLU A 618 0.99 0.51 3.26
N LEU A 619 2.21 -0.03 3.21
CA LEU A 619 3.46 0.71 3.33
C LEU A 619 4.08 1.19 2.03
N HIS A 620 3.65 0.76 0.85
CA HIS A 620 4.23 1.20 -0.42
C HIS A 620 3.42 2.29 -1.15
N ALA A 621 2.24 2.67 -0.62
CA ALA A 621 1.36 3.68 -1.20
C ALA A 621 1.28 3.55 -2.74
N ILE A 622 1.39 2.30 -3.23
CA ILE A 622 1.36 2.02 -4.65
C ILE A 622 -0.07 2.34 -5.00
N ARG A 623 -0.26 3.45 -5.71
CA ARG A 623 -1.58 3.88 -6.12
C ARG A 623 -2.01 2.91 -7.22
N THR A 624 -2.63 1.82 -6.81
CA THR A 624 -3.10 0.75 -7.68
C THR A 624 -4.61 0.87 -7.86
N GLY A 625 -5.07 0.65 -9.08
CA GLY A 625 -6.49 0.42 -9.33
C GLY A 625 -6.86 -1.06 -9.12
N HIS A 626 -5.89 -1.95 -9.28
CA HIS A 626 -6.10 -3.39 -9.27
C HIS A 626 -4.83 -4.16 -8.91
N SER A 627 -4.85 -4.88 -7.79
CA SER A 627 -3.77 -5.75 -7.32
C SER A 627 -4.18 -7.23 -7.39
N HIS A 628 -3.23 -8.09 -7.75
CA HIS A 628 -3.40 -9.54 -7.82
C HIS A 628 -2.28 -10.24 -7.05
N MET A 629 -2.63 -11.18 -6.17
CA MET A 629 -1.65 -11.96 -5.40
C MET A 629 -1.62 -13.41 -5.89
N TYR A 630 -0.45 -14.01 -5.99
CA TYR A 630 -0.31 -15.43 -6.33
C TYR A 630 0.73 -16.10 -5.44
N LEU A 631 0.34 -17.27 -4.93
CA LEU A 631 1.10 -18.06 -3.99
C LEU A 631 1.26 -19.47 -4.55
N CYS A 632 2.50 -19.93 -4.68
CA CYS A 632 2.80 -21.31 -4.99
C CYS A 632 3.25 -22.03 -3.71
N ILE A 633 2.46 -23.00 -3.24
CA ILE A 633 2.84 -23.86 -2.12
C ILE A 633 3.76 -24.95 -2.65
N LEU A 634 5.02 -24.98 -2.19
CA LEU A 634 5.99 -25.98 -2.67
C LEU A 634 5.81 -27.36 -2.06
N LYS A 635 5.45 -27.42 -0.78
CA LYS A 635 5.29 -28.68 -0.06
C LYS A 635 4.01 -29.36 -0.55
N GLU A 636 4.09 -30.65 -0.85
CA GLU A 636 2.90 -31.46 -1.13
C GLU A 636 2.03 -31.53 0.12
N GLN A 637 0.74 -31.25 -0.03
CA GLN A 637 -0.22 -31.21 1.07
C GLN A 637 -0.99 -32.52 1.12
N LYS A 638 -1.26 -33.03 2.33
CA LYS A 638 -2.25 -34.09 2.54
C LYS A 638 -3.62 -33.45 2.78
N LEU A 639 -4.71 -34.20 2.54
CA LEU A 639 -6.06 -33.70 2.82
C LEU A 639 -6.23 -33.25 4.28
N LEU A 640 -5.58 -33.96 5.21
CA LEU A 640 -5.58 -33.63 6.65
C LEU A 640 -4.93 -32.28 6.96
N ASP A 641 -3.98 -31.81 6.13
CA ASP A 641 -3.30 -30.52 6.34
C ASP A 641 -4.24 -29.32 6.10
N LEU A 642 -5.36 -29.55 5.39
CA LEU A 642 -6.42 -28.56 5.12
C LEU A 642 -7.49 -28.52 6.23
N ILE A 643 -7.46 -29.45 7.19
CA ILE A 643 -8.47 -29.55 8.24
C ILE A 643 -7.98 -28.82 9.50
N PRO A 644 -8.83 -27.97 10.11
CA PRO A 644 -8.48 -27.29 11.34
C PRO A 644 -8.40 -28.25 12.54
N PHE A 645 -7.33 -28.13 13.34
CA PHE A 645 -7.09 -29.01 14.49
C PHE A 645 -8.09 -28.69 15.60
N SER A 646 -9.18 -29.44 15.68
CA SER A 646 -10.15 -29.39 16.77
C SER A 646 -10.02 -30.68 17.59
N GLY A 647 -9.86 -30.54 18.90
CA GLY A 647 -9.47 -31.65 19.77
C GLY A 647 -10.35 -32.90 19.60
N SER A 648 -9.69 -34.05 19.38
CA SER A 648 -10.21 -35.40 19.66
C SER A 648 -11.36 -35.98 18.82
N THR A 649 -11.49 -35.69 17.53
CA THR A 649 -12.33 -36.52 16.64
C THR A 649 -11.67 -36.78 15.29
N ILE A 650 -11.24 -38.02 15.05
CA ILE A 650 -10.77 -38.48 13.74
C ILE A 650 -12.02 -38.61 12.87
N VAL A 651 -12.30 -37.60 12.06
CA VAL A 651 -13.32 -37.68 11.00
C VAL A 651 -12.72 -38.51 9.87
N ASP A 652 -13.40 -39.56 9.43
CA ASP A 652 -13.03 -40.30 8.22
C ASP A 652 -13.28 -39.40 7.00
N VAL A 653 -12.21 -38.87 6.41
CA VAL A 653 -12.30 -37.88 5.33
C VAL A 653 -12.31 -38.60 4.00
N GLY A 654 -13.40 -38.44 3.23
CA GLY A 654 -13.49 -38.94 1.86
C GLY A 654 -12.32 -38.43 1.01
N GLN A 655 -11.68 -39.33 0.25
CA GLN A 655 -10.55 -39.01 -0.65
C GLN A 655 -11.02 -38.61 -2.06
N ASP A 656 -12.28 -38.21 -2.20
CA ASP A 656 -12.92 -37.83 -3.45
C ASP A 656 -12.73 -36.35 -3.78
N GLU A 657 -12.87 -36.00 -5.06
CA GLU A 657 -12.68 -34.62 -5.53
C GLU A 657 -13.67 -33.63 -4.91
N ALA A 658 -14.90 -34.06 -4.58
CA ALA A 658 -15.90 -33.18 -3.99
C ALA A 658 -15.54 -32.77 -2.55
N THR A 659 -15.00 -33.71 -1.76
CA THR A 659 -14.48 -33.41 -0.41
C THR A 659 -13.30 -32.44 -0.48
N ALA A 660 -12.35 -32.67 -1.39
CA ALA A 660 -11.22 -31.76 -1.60
C ALA A 660 -11.68 -30.33 -1.99
N CYS A 661 -12.62 -30.21 -2.93
CA CYS A 661 -13.25 -28.94 -3.29
C CYS A 661 -13.88 -28.23 -2.09
N SER A 662 -14.64 -28.95 -1.27
CA SER A 662 -15.30 -28.39 -0.10
C SER A 662 -14.30 -27.84 0.91
N LEU A 663 -13.23 -28.60 1.20
CA LEU A 663 -12.16 -28.18 2.12
C LEU A 663 -11.40 -26.95 1.60
N LEU A 664 -11.04 -26.93 0.31
CA LEU A 664 -10.37 -25.79 -0.31
C LEU A 664 -11.23 -24.54 -0.32
N LYS A 665 -12.54 -24.68 -0.58
CA LYS A 665 -13.50 -23.57 -0.52
C LYS A 665 -13.62 -23.02 0.90
N SER A 666 -13.77 -23.90 1.90
CA SER A 666 -13.79 -23.54 3.33
C SER A 666 -12.52 -22.80 3.75
N MET A 667 -11.34 -23.30 3.35
CA MET A 667 -10.07 -22.63 3.60
C MET A 667 -10.06 -21.20 3.05
N ALA A 668 -10.47 -21.02 1.79
CA ALA A 668 -10.47 -19.71 1.16
C ALA A 668 -11.48 -18.74 1.80
N LEU A 669 -12.67 -19.22 2.18
CA LEU A 669 -13.67 -18.43 2.90
C LEU A 669 -13.15 -17.94 4.26
N LYS A 670 -12.57 -18.83 5.07
CA LYS A 670 -12.01 -18.48 6.39
C LYS A 670 -10.88 -17.46 6.29
N ILE A 671 -9.97 -17.64 5.33
CA ILE A 671 -8.90 -16.66 5.08
C ILE A 671 -9.50 -15.31 4.65
N HIS A 672 -10.48 -15.32 3.75
CA HIS A 672 -11.13 -14.09 3.30
C HIS A 672 -11.89 -13.38 4.43
N GLU A 673 -12.50 -14.09 5.37
CA GLU A 673 -13.15 -13.49 6.54
C GLU A 673 -12.16 -12.69 7.41
N LEU A 674 -10.93 -13.19 7.58
CA LEU A 674 -9.90 -12.55 8.40
C LEU A 674 -9.24 -11.34 7.72
N VAL A 675 -8.96 -11.41 6.41
CA VAL A 675 -8.15 -10.38 5.70
C VAL A 675 -8.83 -9.73 4.49
N GLY A 676 -10.01 -10.18 4.09
CA GLY A 676 -10.74 -9.70 2.91
C GLY A 676 -11.04 -8.20 2.92
N ALA A 677 -11.36 -7.65 4.09
CA ALA A 677 -11.67 -6.23 4.25
C ALA A 677 -10.43 -5.35 4.00
N ARG A 678 -9.29 -5.74 4.57
CA ARG A 678 -7.98 -5.09 4.34
C ARG A 678 -7.57 -5.20 2.88
N MET A 679 -7.67 -6.40 2.30
CA MET A 679 -7.43 -6.64 0.88
C MET A 679 -8.27 -5.71 -0.01
N HIS A 680 -9.58 -5.61 0.27
CA HIS A 680 -10.49 -4.80 -0.53
C HIS A 680 -10.12 -3.31 -0.43
N HIS A 681 -9.81 -2.81 0.77
CA HIS A 681 -9.36 -1.45 1.00
C HIS A 681 -8.09 -1.11 0.20
N LEU A 682 -7.16 -2.06 0.09
CA LEU A 682 -5.89 -1.94 -0.63
C LEU A 682 -5.98 -2.29 -2.12
N SER A 683 -7.20 -2.45 -2.65
CA SER A 683 -7.45 -2.81 -4.05
C SER A 683 -6.86 -4.15 -4.48
N VAL A 684 -6.70 -5.10 -3.55
CA VAL A 684 -6.45 -6.51 -3.85
C VAL A 684 -7.75 -7.15 -4.30
N CYS A 685 -7.93 -7.23 -5.62
CA CYS A 685 -9.15 -7.70 -6.25
C CYS A 685 -9.20 -9.23 -6.41
N GLN A 686 -8.04 -9.89 -6.47
CA GLN A 686 -7.97 -11.32 -6.67
C GLN A 686 -6.70 -11.90 -6.04
N TRP A 687 -6.80 -13.10 -5.48
CA TRP A 687 -5.66 -13.89 -5.06
C TRP A 687 -5.81 -15.35 -5.50
N GLU A 688 -4.70 -15.95 -5.93
CA GLU A 688 -4.63 -17.30 -6.49
C GLU A 688 -3.63 -18.15 -5.68
N VAL A 689 -4.05 -19.35 -5.27
CA VAL A 689 -3.16 -20.33 -4.62
C VAL A 689 -3.03 -21.54 -5.51
N LYS A 690 -1.78 -21.93 -5.77
CA LYS A 690 -1.42 -23.21 -6.39
C LYS A 690 -0.87 -24.14 -5.33
N LEU A 691 -1.44 -25.33 -5.21
CA LEU A 691 -0.98 -26.38 -4.29
C LEU A 691 -1.12 -27.77 -4.91
N LYS A 692 -0.28 -28.71 -4.47
CA LYS A 692 -0.35 -30.12 -4.88
C LYS A 692 -0.89 -30.96 -3.74
N LEU A 693 -1.93 -31.75 -4.01
CA LEU A 693 -2.49 -32.70 -3.06
C LEU A 693 -1.94 -34.10 -3.32
N ASP A 694 -1.39 -34.72 -2.28
CA ASP A 694 -0.97 -36.11 -2.26
C ASP A 694 -1.97 -36.94 -1.43
N CYS A 695 -2.70 -37.82 -2.11
CA CYS A 695 -3.71 -38.69 -1.50
C CYS A 695 -3.94 -39.98 -2.29
N ASP A 696 -4.42 -41.01 -1.61
CA ASP A 696 -4.81 -42.29 -2.19
C ASP A 696 -6.24 -42.17 -2.78
N GLY A 697 -6.39 -41.44 -3.89
CA GLY A 697 -7.70 -41.19 -4.49
C GLY A 697 -7.70 -40.26 -5.71
N PRO A 698 -8.87 -40.03 -6.33
CA PRO A 698 -8.98 -39.16 -7.51
C PRO A 698 -8.62 -37.70 -7.22
N ALA A 699 -8.68 -37.27 -5.95
CA ALA A 699 -8.28 -35.92 -5.53
C ALA A 699 -6.77 -35.64 -5.69
N SER A 700 -5.92 -36.64 -5.94
CA SER A 700 -4.47 -36.48 -6.05
C SER A 700 -4.06 -35.71 -7.31
N GLY A 701 -3.20 -34.69 -7.16
CA GLY A 701 -2.70 -33.85 -8.25
C GLY A 701 -2.66 -32.35 -7.91
N THR A 702 -2.51 -31.49 -8.92
CA THR A 702 -2.36 -30.04 -8.74
C THR A 702 -3.71 -29.32 -8.76
N TRP A 703 -3.92 -28.46 -7.77
CA TRP A 703 -5.14 -27.68 -7.55
C TRP A 703 -4.84 -26.19 -7.54
N ARG A 704 -5.81 -25.41 -8.03
CA ARG A 704 -5.79 -23.95 -7.98
C ARG A 704 -7.05 -23.41 -7.35
N VAL A 705 -6.88 -22.50 -6.41
CA VAL A 705 -7.98 -21.78 -5.78
C VAL A 705 -7.85 -20.31 -6.16
N VAL A 706 -8.82 -19.81 -6.92
CA VAL A 706 -8.87 -18.41 -7.35
C VAL A 706 -9.99 -17.73 -6.59
N THR A 707 -9.62 -16.80 -5.71
CA THR A 707 -10.56 -16.05 -4.89
C THR A 707 -10.63 -14.62 -5.41
N THR A 708 -11.81 -14.21 -5.88
CA THR A 708 -12.07 -12.85 -6.33
C THR A 708 -12.75 -12.08 -5.21
N ASN A 709 -12.10 -11.00 -4.78
CA ASN A 709 -12.56 -10.12 -3.71
C ASN A 709 -13.56 -9.09 -4.27
N VAL A 710 -14.84 -9.38 -4.12
CA VAL A 710 -15.92 -8.56 -4.69
C VAL A 710 -16.22 -7.35 -3.80
N THR A 711 -16.37 -7.58 -2.49
CA THR A 711 -16.51 -6.53 -1.47
C THR A 711 -15.62 -6.86 -0.27
N GLY A 712 -15.50 -5.96 0.71
CA GLY A 712 -14.69 -6.20 1.90
C GLY A 712 -15.01 -7.49 2.67
N HIS A 713 -16.22 -8.03 2.56
CA HIS A 713 -16.65 -9.21 3.31
C HIS A 713 -17.32 -10.27 2.44
N THR A 714 -17.25 -10.14 1.11
CA THR A 714 -17.85 -11.10 0.17
C THR A 714 -16.85 -11.42 -0.95
N CYS A 715 -16.68 -12.71 -1.24
CA CYS A 715 -15.84 -13.17 -2.33
C CYS A 715 -16.53 -14.23 -3.18
N THR A 716 -16.02 -14.43 -4.39
CA THR A 716 -16.31 -15.61 -5.21
C THR A 716 -15.06 -16.49 -5.24
N ILE A 717 -15.25 -17.80 -5.15
CA ILE A 717 -14.16 -18.77 -5.11
C ILE A 717 -14.37 -19.77 -6.24
N ASP A 718 -13.43 -19.80 -7.16
CA ASP A 718 -13.38 -20.74 -8.27
C ASP A 718 -12.24 -21.73 -8.05
N ILE A 719 -12.55 -23.03 -8.09
CA ILE A 719 -11.59 -24.11 -7.84
C ILE A 719 -11.34 -24.88 -9.14
N TYR A 720 -10.07 -25.03 -9.49
CA TYR A 720 -9.64 -25.68 -10.72
C TYR A 720 -8.61 -26.78 -10.45
N ARG A 721 -8.59 -27.78 -11.32
CA ARG A 721 -7.52 -28.76 -11.47
C ARG A 721 -6.66 -28.41 -12.68
N GLU A 722 -5.38 -28.70 -12.61
CA GLU A 722 -4.51 -28.67 -13.78
C GLU A 722 -4.65 -30.01 -14.52
N VAL A 723 -5.18 -29.97 -15.75
CA VAL A 723 -5.43 -31.17 -16.57
C VAL A 723 -4.84 -30.97 -17.94
N GLU A 724 -4.23 -32.02 -18.50
CA GLU A 724 -3.75 -32.02 -19.88
C GLU A 724 -4.91 -32.27 -20.84
N GLU A 725 -5.09 -31.37 -21.80
CA GLU A 725 -6.11 -31.51 -22.84
C GLU A 725 -5.65 -32.48 -23.94
N ILE A 726 -6.46 -33.51 -24.20
CA ILE A 726 -6.12 -34.65 -25.07
C ILE A 726 -5.79 -34.20 -26.51
N GLU A 727 -6.45 -33.16 -27.01
CA GLU A 727 -6.27 -32.68 -28.40
C GLU A 727 -5.05 -31.78 -28.57
N SER A 728 -4.71 -30.97 -27.56
CA SER A 728 -3.70 -29.92 -27.66
C SER A 728 -2.38 -30.23 -26.93
N GLN A 729 -2.36 -31.27 -26.07
CA GLN A 729 -1.25 -31.61 -25.16
C GLN A 729 -0.81 -30.41 -24.29
N LYS A 730 -1.73 -29.49 -24.02
CA LYS A 730 -1.50 -28.32 -23.16
C LYS A 730 -2.23 -28.50 -21.84
N LEU A 731 -1.59 -28.06 -20.77
CA LEU A 731 -2.23 -27.98 -19.46
C LEU A 731 -3.23 -26.83 -19.45
N VAL A 732 -4.45 -27.12 -19.03
CA VAL A 732 -5.57 -26.17 -18.94
C VAL A 732 -6.15 -26.14 -17.53
N TYR A 733 -6.82 -25.04 -17.19
CA TYR A 733 -7.67 -24.94 -16.01
C TYR A 733 -8.95 -25.78 -16.22
N HIS A 734 -9.16 -26.82 -15.43
CA HIS A 734 -10.39 -27.61 -15.46
C HIS A 734 -11.20 -27.37 -14.18
N SER A 735 -12.42 -26.85 -14.29
CA SER A 735 -13.26 -26.55 -13.12
C SER A 735 -13.61 -27.84 -12.36
N ALA A 736 -13.41 -27.82 -11.05
CA ALA A 736 -13.71 -28.95 -10.18
C ALA A 736 -15.15 -28.92 -9.62
N THR A 737 -15.92 -27.88 -9.98
CA THR A 737 -17.34 -27.69 -9.65
C THR A 737 -18.24 -27.97 -10.85
N SER A 738 -19.50 -28.31 -10.61
CA SER A 738 -20.49 -28.62 -11.66
C SER A 738 -20.72 -27.48 -12.66
N SER A 739 -20.54 -26.22 -12.23
CA SER A 739 -20.55 -25.05 -13.10
C SER A 739 -19.13 -24.71 -13.55
N ALA A 740 -18.96 -24.46 -14.86
CA ALA A 740 -17.69 -23.99 -15.40
C ALA A 740 -17.38 -22.58 -14.90
N GLY A 741 -16.23 -22.42 -14.23
CA GLY A 741 -15.72 -21.13 -13.77
C GLY A 741 -15.09 -20.30 -14.91
N PRO A 742 -14.76 -19.01 -14.67
CA PRO A 742 -14.27 -18.10 -15.70
C PRO A 742 -13.01 -18.55 -16.46
N LEU A 743 -12.16 -19.35 -15.82
CA LEU A 743 -10.90 -19.83 -16.42
C LEU A 743 -11.02 -21.23 -17.04
N HIS A 744 -12.19 -21.88 -17.03
CA HIS A 744 -12.34 -23.23 -17.57
C HIS A 744 -11.85 -23.32 -19.03
N GLY A 745 -10.99 -24.30 -19.33
CA GLY A 745 -10.41 -24.53 -20.65
C GLY A 745 -9.32 -23.52 -21.06
N VAL A 746 -8.98 -22.55 -20.23
CA VAL A 746 -7.88 -21.61 -20.51
C VAL A 746 -6.54 -22.33 -20.30
N ALA A 747 -5.59 -22.17 -21.21
CA ALA A 747 -4.25 -22.74 -21.06
C ALA A 747 -3.46 -22.08 -19.91
N LEU A 748 -2.75 -22.88 -19.11
CA LEU A 748 -2.03 -22.40 -17.93
C LEU A 748 -0.89 -21.43 -18.24
N ASN A 749 -0.35 -21.40 -19.46
CA ASN A 749 0.75 -20.51 -19.85
C ASN A 749 0.26 -19.21 -20.51
N ASN A 750 -1.05 -19.01 -20.67
CA ASN A 750 -1.58 -17.80 -21.27
C ASN A 750 -1.35 -16.57 -20.37
N PRO A 751 -0.95 -15.42 -20.95
CA PRO A 751 -0.91 -14.16 -20.24
C PRO A 751 -2.26 -13.75 -19.65
N TYR A 752 -2.22 -13.05 -18.51
CA TYR A 752 -3.44 -12.46 -17.95
C TYR A 752 -4.08 -11.49 -18.94
N GLN A 753 -5.40 -11.51 -18.98
CA GLN A 753 -6.16 -10.62 -19.85
C GLN A 753 -6.17 -9.17 -19.30
N PRO A 754 -6.35 -8.16 -20.17
CA PRO A 754 -6.64 -6.80 -19.76
C PRO A 754 -7.88 -6.72 -18.84
N LEU A 755 -7.98 -5.68 -18.03
CA LEU A 755 -9.11 -5.49 -17.13
C LEU A 755 -10.43 -5.37 -17.90
N SER A 756 -11.46 -6.07 -17.43
CA SER A 756 -12.81 -5.99 -18.00
C SER A 756 -13.47 -4.66 -17.66
N VAL A 757 -14.57 -4.34 -18.35
CA VAL A 757 -15.39 -3.15 -18.04
C VAL A 757 -15.91 -3.20 -16.60
N ILE A 758 -16.25 -4.39 -16.10
CA ILE A 758 -16.72 -4.58 -14.73
C ILE A 758 -15.60 -4.27 -13.72
N ASP A 759 -14.36 -4.68 -13.99
CA ASP A 759 -13.23 -4.39 -13.11
C ASP A 759 -12.98 -2.87 -13.00
N LEU A 760 -13.11 -2.15 -14.12
CA LEU A 760 -13.02 -0.69 -14.15
C LEU A 760 -14.15 -0.04 -13.35
N LYS A 761 -15.39 -0.54 -13.49
CA LYS A 761 -16.55 -0.05 -12.73
C LYS A 761 -16.40 -0.33 -11.23
N ARG A 762 -15.98 -1.53 -10.82
CA ARG A 762 -15.67 -1.87 -9.42
C ARG A 762 -14.59 -0.97 -8.83
N CYS A 763 -13.51 -0.72 -9.57
CA CYS A 763 -12.48 0.23 -9.15
C CYS A 763 -13.04 1.65 -8.97
N SER A 764 -13.89 2.11 -9.89
CA SER A 764 -14.57 3.41 -9.78
C SER A 764 -15.50 3.50 -8.56
N ALA A 765 -16.30 2.46 -8.29
CA ALA A 765 -17.17 2.37 -7.12
C ALA A 765 -16.36 2.41 -5.81
N ARG A 766 -15.26 1.63 -5.74
CA ARG A 766 -14.34 1.62 -4.59
C ARG A 766 -13.68 2.97 -4.35
N ASN A 767 -13.29 3.69 -5.40
CA ASN A 767 -12.78 5.06 -5.28
C ASN A 767 -13.83 6.04 -4.70
N ASN A 768 -15.11 5.76 -4.90
CA ASN A 768 -16.24 6.45 -4.27
C ASN A 768 -16.67 5.81 -2.93
N ARG A 769 -15.88 4.85 -2.40
CA ARG A 769 -16.06 4.17 -1.11
C ARG A 769 -17.38 3.37 -0.96
N THR A 770 -17.91 2.84 -2.06
CA THR A 770 -19.13 2.02 -2.08
C THR A 770 -18.93 0.74 -2.89
N THR A 771 -19.77 -0.26 -2.65
CA THR A 771 -19.86 -1.47 -3.46
C THR A 771 -20.45 -1.16 -4.85
N TYR A 772 -19.94 -1.81 -5.89
CA TYR A 772 -20.52 -1.65 -7.23
C TYR A 772 -21.94 -2.22 -7.26
N CYS A 773 -22.90 -1.51 -7.88
CA CYS A 773 -24.32 -1.81 -7.73
C CYS A 773 -24.71 -3.25 -8.08
N TYR A 774 -24.09 -3.85 -9.11
CA TYR A 774 -24.35 -5.25 -9.52
C TYR A 774 -23.78 -6.31 -8.58
N ASP A 775 -22.97 -5.92 -7.58
CA ASP A 775 -22.43 -6.83 -6.58
C ASP A 775 -23.33 -6.97 -5.34
N PHE A 776 -24.35 -6.11 -5.17
CA PHE A 776 -25.30 -6.21 -4.06
C PHE A 776 -26.11 -7.51 -4.02
N PRO A 777 -26.60 -8.09 -5.12
CA PRO A 777 -27.24 -9.41 -5.07
C PRO A 777 -26.39 -10.48 -4.37
N LEU A 778 -25.07 -10.46 -4.59
CA LEU A 778 -24.13 -11.36 -3.90
C LEU A 778 -23.99 -11.01 -2.40
N ALA A 779 -24.06 -9.74 -2.03
CA ALA A 779 -24.08 -9.32 -0.64
C ALA A 779 -25.36 -9.78 0.09
N PHE A 780 -26.53 -9.73 -0.57
CA PHE A 780 -27.79 -10.29 -0.05
C PHE A 780 -27.69 -11.81 0.14
N GLU A 781 -27.16 -12.53 -0.85
CA GLU A 781 -26.90 -13.97 -0.76
C GLU A 781 -26.01 -14.31 0.45
N THR A 782 -24.90 -13.59 0.60
CA THR A 782 -23.94 -13.82 1.70
C THR A 782 -24.56 -13.52 3.07
N ALA A 783 -25.31 -12.42 3.20
CA ALA A 783 -25.98 -12.06 4.44
C ALA A 783 -27.07 -13.08 4.82
N LEU A 784 -27.80 -13.63 3.85
CA LEU A 784 -28.78 -14.69 4.10
C LEU A 784 -28.12 -15.99 4.53
N GLN A 785 -27.00 -16.38 3.89
CA GLN A 785 -26.24 -17.56 4.33
C GLN A 785 -25.85 -17.46 5.81
N LYS A 786 -25.34 -16.30 6.25
CA LYS A 786 -25.03 -16.04 7.67
C LYS A 786 -26.28 -16.10 8.57
N SER A 787 -27.41 -15.60 8.09
CA SER A 787 -28.68 -15.63 8.84
C SER A 787 -29.19 -17.06 9.04
N TRP A 788 -29.11 -17.92 8.02
CA TRP A 788 -29.47 -19.34 8.10
C TRP A 788 -28.56 -20.11 9.06
N GLN A 789 -27.25 -19.85 9.02
CA GLN A 789 -26.28 -20.45 9.95
C GLN A 789 -26.57 -20.07 11.42
N SER A 790 -26.94 -18.81 11.67
CA SER A 790 -27.20 -18.30 13.03
C SER A 790 -28.47 -18.88 13.68
N ASN A 791 -29.45 -19.31 12.87
CA ASN A 791 -30.76 -19.77 13.36
C ASN A 791 -30.82 -21.29 13.65
N GLY A 792 -29.70 -22.01 13.57
CA GLY A 792 -29.58 -23.39 14.08
C GLY A 792 -30.40 -24.47 13.35
N SER A 793 -30.93 -24.19 12.16
CA SER A 793 -31.57 -25.22 11.35
C SER A 793 -30.50 -26.15 10.78
N THR A 794 -30.33 -27.32 11.40
CA THR A 794 -29.59 -28.47 10.87
C THR A 794 -30.31 -29.00 9.62
N VAL A 795 -30.20 -28.27 8.52
CA VAL A 795 -30.33 -28.90 7.20
C VAL A 795 -29.05 -29.70 7.03
N SER A 796 -29.17 -31.01 6.84
CA SER A 796 -28.05 -31.95 6.79
C SER A 796 -26.88 -31.40 5.95
N GLU A 797 -25.68 -31.32 6.53
CA GLU A 797 -24.44 -30.72 5.97
C GLU A 797 -24.09 -31.21 4.55
N GLY A 798 -24.66 -32.33 4.09
CA GLY A 798 -24.47 -32.85 2.73
C GLY A 798 -25.14 -32.04 1.60
N ASN A 799 -26.02 -31.06 1.89
CA ASN A 799 -26.79 -30.33 0.86
C ASN A 799 -26.65 -28.79 0.90
N GLU A 800 -25.90 -28.22 1.84
CA GLU A 800 -25.73 -26.75 1.97
C GLU A 800 -25.00 -26.11 0.78
N ASN A 801 -24.10 -26.85 0.13
CA ASN A 801 -23.20 -26.31 -0.89
C ASN A 801 -23.85 -25.97 -2.25
N SER A 802 -25.13 -26.26 -2.44
CA SER A 802 -25.83 -26.14 -3.74
C SER A 802 -27.13 -25.34 -3.72
N LYS A 803 -27.55 -24.81 -2.56
CA LYS A 803 -28.81 -24.05 -2.45
C LYS A 803 -28.55 -22.56 -2.62
N SER A 804 -28.97 -22.00 -3.75
CA SER A 804 -29.00 -20.54 -3.96
C SER A 804 -30.14 -19.94 -3.12
N TYR A 805 -29.81 -18.97 -2.26
CA TYR A 805 -30.77 -18.31 -1.38
C TYR A 805 -31.46 -17.11 -2.05
N VAL A 806 -30.83 -16.52 -3.07
CA VAL A 806 -31.26 -15.32 -3.79
C VAL A 806 -31.22 -15.58 -5.28
N LYS A 807 -32.36 -15.37 -5.94
CA LYS A 807 -32.45 -15.22 -7.39
C LYS A 807 -32.81 -13.77 -7.71
N ALA A 808 -31.87 -13.04 -8.31
CA ALA A 808 -32.06 -11.65 -8.72
C ALA A 808 -32.32 -11.57 -10.23
N THR A 809 -33.48 -11.04 -10.62
CA THR A 809 -33.83 -10.77 -12.02
C THR A 809 -33.84 -9.28 -12.26
N GLU A 810 -33.03 -8.79 -13.20
CA GLU A 810 -32.91 -7.36 -13.48
C GLU A 810 -34.19 -6.81 -14.13
N LEU A 811 -34.56 -5.58 -13.78
CA LEU A 811 -35.64 -4.82 -14.40
C LEU A 811 -35.06 -3.78 -15.36
N VAL A 812 -35.61 -3.70 -16.56
CA VAL A 812 -35.20 -2.72 -17.59
C VAL A 812 -36.43 -2.08 -18.21
N PHE A 813 -36.28 -0.91 -18.84
CA PHE A 813 -37.32 -0.39 -19.71
C PHE A 813 -37.62 -1.37 -20.84
N ALA A 814 -38.89 -1.53 -21.19
CA ALA A 814 -39.30 -2.34 -22.35
C ALA A 814 -38.71 -1.82 -23.67
N GLU A 815 -38.45 -0.51 -23.74
CA GLU A 815 -37.84 0.15 -24.88
C GLU A 815 -36.44 0.69 -24.53
N LYS A 816 -35.49 0.58 -25.47
CA LYS A 816 -34.08 0.97 -25.28
C LYS A 816 -33.90 2.44 -24.89
N HIS A 817 -34.81 3.33 -25.29
CA HIS A 817 -34.79 4.75 -24.95
C HIS A 817 -35.96 5.15 -24.06
N GLY A 818 -36.36 4.25 -23.15
CA GLY A 818 -37.46 4.46 -22.23
C GLY A 818 -37.36 5.79 -21.46
N SER A 819 -38.53 6.38 -21.28
CA SER A 819 -38.81 7.65 -20.61
C SER A 819 -40.07 7.53 -19.76
N TRP A 820 -40.59 8.65 -19.24
CA TRP A 820 -41.83 8.70 -18.44
C TRP A 820 -42.98 7.92 -19.11
N GLY A 821 -43.60 7.01 -18.36
CA GLY A 821 -44.70 6.15 -18.84
C GLY A 821 -44.27 4.90 -19.60
N THR A 822 -42.98 4.68 -19.85
CA THR A 822 -42.49 3.43 -20.45
C THR A 822 -42.55 2.29 -19.42
N PRO A 823 -43.18 1.14 -19.73
CA PRO A 823 -43.26 0.03 -18.80
C PRO A 823 -41.88 -0.64 -18.60
N ILE A 824 -41.69 -1.27 -17.44
CA ILE A 824 -40.49 -2.05 -17.11
C ILE A 824 -40.77 -3.56 -17.21
N ILE A 825 -39.76 -4.32 -17.65
CA ILE A 825 -39.84 -5.76 -17.84
C ILE A 825 -38.64 -6.47 -17.18
N PRO A 826 -38.81 -7.73 -16.73
CA PRO A 826 -37.69 -8.55 -16.28
C PRO A 826 -36.79 -8.96 -17.46
N MET A 827 -35.48 -8.91 -17.29
CA MET A 827 -34.49 -9.28 -18.30
C MET A 827 -33.29 -10.00 -17.67
N GLU A 828 -32.82 -11.06 -18.32
CA GLU A 828 -31.53 -11.69 -18.01
C GLU A 828 -30.47 -11.14 -18.98
N ARG A 829 -29.51 -10.37 -18.47
CA ARG A 829 -28.38 -9.82 -19.24
C ARG A 829 -27.09 -9.80 -18.41
N PRO A 830 -25.91 -9.74 -19.05
CA PRO A 830 -24.64 -9.58 -18.34
C PRO A 830 -24.58 -8.28 -17.52
N ALA A 831 -23.97 -8.36 -16.33
CA ALA A 831 -23.82 -7.23 -15.43
C ALA A 831 -23.04 -6.05 -16.05
N GLY A 832 -23.43 -4.84 -15.69
CA GLY A 832 -22.75 -3.60 -16.07
C GLY A 832 -23.02 -3.10 -17.49
N LEU A 833 -23.99 -3.67 -18.20
CA LEU A 833 -24.47 -3.21 -19.50
C LEU A 833 -25.67 -2.23 -19.41
N ASN A 834 -25.90 -1.64 -18.23
CA ASN A 834 -26.91 -0.59 -18.06
C ASN A 834 -26.60 0.66 -18.90
N ASP A 835 -27.64 1.21 -19.52
CA ASP A 835 -27.62 2.40 -20.35
C ASP A 835 -28.17 3.65 -19.64
N ILE A 836 -28.59 3.50 -18.39
CA ILE A 836 -29.01 4.56 -17.47
C ILE A 836 -28.27 4.40 -16.12
N GLY A 837 -28.15 5.49 -15.37
CA GLY A 837 -27.47 5.53 -14.06
C GLY A 837 -28.26 4.93 -12.89
N MET A 838 -29.27 4.10 -13.17
CA MET A 838 -30.14 3.45 -12.19
C MET A 838 -30.38 1.99 -12.59
N VAL A 839 -30.34 1.07 -11.63
CA VAL A 839 -30.59 -0.35 -11.85
C VAL A 839 -31.56 -0.86 -10.80
N ALA A 840 -32.36 -1.86 -11.15
CA ALA A 840 -33.29 -2.47 -10.21
C ALA A 840 -33.43 -3.98 -10.44
N TRP A 841 -33.79 -4.71 -9.39
CA TRP A 841 -34.01 -6.15 -9.42
C TRP A 841 -35.29 -6.51 -8.67
N ILE A 842 -35.98 -7.53 -9.19
CA ILE A 842 -36.87 -8.35 -8.37
C ILE A 842 -36.01 -9.47 -7.79
N MET A 843 -35.90 -9.52 -6.48
CA MET A 843 -35.16 -10.55 -5.77
C MET A 843 -36.12 -11.54 -5.11
N GLU A 844 -36.01 -12.81 -5.49
CA GLU A 844 -36.65 -13.93 -4.82
C GLU A 844 -35.66 -14.50 -3.80
N MET A 845 -36.01 -14.42 -2.52
CA MET A 845 -35.12 -14.75 -1.42
C MET A 845 -35.72 -15.81 -0.48
N SER A 846 -35.00 -16.87 -0.19
CA SER A 846 -35.34 -17.84 0.85
C SER A 846 -34.79 -17.35 2.19
N THR A 847 -35.65 -16.84 3.07
CA THR A 847 -35.26 -16.36 4.42
C THR A 847 -35.71 -17.35 5.50
N PRO A 848 -35.11 -17.35 6.71
CA PRO A 848 -35.52 -18.26 7.78
C PRO A 848 -37.01 -18.19 8.13
N GLU A 849 -37.61 -17.00 8.02
CA GLU A 849 -39.04 -16.74 8.30
C GLU A 849 -39.94 -17.15 7.13
N PHE A 850 -39.41 -17.09 5.89
CA PHE A 850 -40.08 -17.51 4.66
C PHE A 850 -39.22 -18.49 3.85
N PRO A 851 -39.07 -19.77 4.30
CA PRO A 851 -38.20 -20.75 3.64
C PRO A 851 -38.64 -21.12 2.21
N ASN A 852 -39.92 -20.91 1.89
CA ASN A 852 -40.48 -21.13 0.56
C ASN A 852 -40.22 -19.95 -0.40
N GLY A 853 -39.56 -18.89 0.07
CA GLY A 853 -39.25 -17.70 -0.69
C GLY A 853 -40.16 -16.51 -0.35
N ARG A 854 -39.58 -15.31 -0.41
CA ARG A 854 -40.26 -14.00 -0.42
C ARG A 854 -39.68 -13.13 -1.52
N GLN A 855 -40.48 -12.19 -2.03
CA GLN A 855 -40.05 -11.24 -3.05
C GLN A 855 -39.81 -9.85 -2.46
N ILE A 856 -38.76 -9.18 -2.91
CA ILE A 856 -38.52 -7.76 -2.69
C ILE A 856 -38.09 -7.08 -3.99
N ILE A 857 -38.23 -5.76 -4.05
CA ILE A 857 -37.69 -4.93 -5.12
C ILE A 857 -36.53 -4.12 -4.55
N VAL A 858 -35.38 -4.18 -5.23
CA VAL A 858 -34.18 -3.41 -4.88
C VAL A 858 -33.86 -2.47 -6.03
N VAL A 859 -33.72 -1.17 -5.75
CA VAL A 859 -33.30 -0.14 -6.71
C VAL A 859 -32.00 0.50 -6.23
N ALA A 860 -31.05 0.73 -7.13
CA ALA A 860 -29.73 1.25 -6.80
C ALA A 860 -29.23 2.25 -7.84
N ASN A 861 -28.58 3.33 -7.37
CA ASN A 861 -27.82 4.18 -8.27
C ASN A 861 -26.57 3.44 -8.79
N ASP A 862 -26.23 3.62 -10.06
CA ASP A 862 -24.89 3.28 -10.56
C ASP A 862 -23.98 4.52 -10.44
N ILE A 863 -23.23 4.62 -9.33
CA ILE A 863 -22.26 5.71 -9.10
C ILE A 863 -21.20 5.82 -10.21
N THR A 864 -20.96 4.74 -10.95
CA THR A 864 -19.97 4.70 -12.04
C THR A 864 -20.48 5.33 -13.33
N PHE A 865 -21.80 5.54 -13.42
CA PHE A 865 -22.46 6.18 -14.55
C PHE A 865 -22.81 7.63 -14.19
N ARG A 866 -22.12 8.61 -14.81
CA ARG A 866 -22.33 10.05 -14.57
C ARG A 866 -22.45 10.42 -13.07
N ALA A 867 -21.56 9.84 -12.24
CA ALA A 867 -21.51 10.01 -10.79
C ALA A 867 -22.81 9.61 -10.04
N GLY A 868 -23.62 8.72 -10.61
CA GLY A 868 -24.92 8.32 -10.06
C GLY A 868 -25.93 9.47 -10.03
N SER A 869 -25.78 10.46 -10.91
CA SER A 869 -26.69 11.61 -10.98
C SER A 869 -28.08 11.25 -11.51
N PHE A 870 -29.10 11.87 -10.92
CA PHE A 870 -30.49 11.75 -11.31
C PHE A 870 -30.76 12.64 -12.54
N GLY A 871 -30.87 12.02 -13.71
CA GLY A 871 -31.40 12.65 -14.92
C GLY A 871 -32.82 12.16 -15.24
N PRO A 872 -33.44 12.64 -16.32
CA PRO A 872 -34.88 12.43 -16.54
C PRO A 872 -35.22 10.95 -16.74
N ARG A 873 -34.33 10.18 -17.38
CA ARG A 873 -34.48 8.73 -17.57
C ARG A 873 -34.30 7.95 -16.28
N GLU A 874 -33.34 8.33 -15.43
CA GLU A 874 -33.15 7.73 -14.12
C GLU A 874 -34.34 8.02 -13.19
N ASP A 875 -34.87 9.24 -13.23
CA ASP A 875 -36.06 9.64 -12.48
C ASP A 875 -37.30 8.85 -12.91
N ALA A 876 -37.56 8.77 -14.22
CA ALA A 876 -38.66 7.99 -14.77
C ALA A 876 -38.56 6.49 -14.40
N PHE A 877 -37.35 5.94 -14.42
CA PHE A 877 -37.12 4.54 -14.06
C PHE A 877 -37.39 4.31 -12.57
N PHE A 878 -36.86 5.18 -11.70
CA PHE A 878 -37.07 5.10 -10.25
C PHE A 878 -38.56 5.22 -9.89
N GLU A 879 -39.29 6.14 -10.52
CA GLU A 879 -40.74 6.28 -10.32
C GLU A 879 -41.47 5.00 -10.73
N THR A 880 -41.17 4.46 -11.91
CA THR A 880 -41.84 3.26 -12.43
C THR A 880 -41.59 2.03 -11.56
N VAL A 881 -40.35 1.85 -11.09
CA VAL A 881 -39.99 0.77 -10.14
C VAL A 881 -40.71 0.96 -8.80
N THR A 882 -40.82 2.20 -8.32
CA THR A 882 -41.52 2.52 -7.07
C THR A 882 -43.01 2.21 -7.18
N ASN A 883 -43.65 2.62 -8.27
CA ASN A 883 -45.06 2.33 -8.53
C ASN A 883 -45.31 0.82 -8.65
N LEU A 884 -44.42 0.07 -9.31
CA LEU A 884 -44.51 -1.39 -9.38
C LEU A 884 -44.46 -2.04 -7.98
N ALA A 885 -43.61 -1.54 -7.08
CA ALA A 885 -43.54 -2.03 -5.70
C ALA A 885 -44.84 -1.77 -4.93
N CYS A 886 -45.45 -0.59 -5.12
CA CYS A 886 -46.74 -0.24 -4.54
C CYS A 886 -47.89 -1.10 -5.08
N GLU A 887 -47.96 -1.30 -6.40
CA GLU A 887 -48.98 -2.11 -7.06
C GLU A 887 -48.94 -3.57 -6.59
N ARG A 888 -47.73 -4.13 -6.44
CA ARG A 888 -47.54 -5.51 -5.98
C ARG A 888 -47.47 -5.66 -4.47
N LYS A 889 -47.49 -4.55 -3.71
CA LYS A 889 -47.29 -4.50 -2.26
C LYS A 889 -46.03 -5.25 -1.80
N LEU A 890 -44.95 -5.08 -2.57
CA LEU A 890 -43.64 -5.67 -2.27
C LEU A 890 -42.76 -4.65 -1.52
N PRO A 891 -41.92 -5.10 -0.57
CA PRO A 891 -40.91 -4.23 0.04
C PRO A 891 -39.98 -3.62 -1.00
N LEU A 892 -39.76 -2.31 -0.90
CA LEU A 892 -38.89 -1.52 -1.77
C LEU A 892 -37.64 -1.07 -0.99
N ILE A 893 -36.49 -1.53 -1.44
CA ILE A 893 -35.18 -1.19 -0.88
C ILE A 893 -34.43 -0.27 -1.84
N TYR A 894 -34.05 0.91 -1.39
CA TYR A 894 -33.26 1.86 -2.17
C TYR A 894 -31.81 1.91 -1.65
N LEU A 895 -30.86 1.52 -2.50
CA LEU A 895 -29.42 1.60 -2.25
C LEU A 895 -28.87 2.93 -2.81
N ALA A 896 -28.60 3.87 -1.91
CA ALA A 896 -28.26 5.25 -2.25
C ALA A 896 -26.74 5.48 -2.36
N ALA A 897 -26.28 5.83 -3.56
CA ALA A 897 -24.93 6.33 -3.85
C ALA A 897 -24.98 7.25 -5.09
N ASN A 898 -25.10 8.56 -4.87
CA ASN A 898 -25.41 9.52 -5.93
C ASN A 898 -24.77 10.89 -5.70
N SER A 899 -24.90 11.76 -6.71
CA SER A 899 -24.50 13.17 -6.65
C SER A 899 -25.68 14.15 -6.77
N GLY A 900 -26.91 13.68 -6.49
CA GLY A 900 -28.13 14.47 -6.66
C GLY A 900 -28.57 14.63 -8.12
N ALA A 901 -29.36 15.67 -8.39
CA ALA A 901 -29.84 15.99 -9.73
C ALA A 901 -28.66 16.24 -10.68
N ARG A 902 -28.78 15.77 -11.92
CA ARG A 902 -27.79 16.01 -12.98
C ARG A 902 -27.73 17.50 -13.27
N ILE A 903 -26.53 17.98 -13.54
CA ILE A 903 -26.26 19.37 -13.93
C ILE A 903 -25.40 19.31 -15.18
N GLY A 904 -25.71 20.15 -16.16
CA GLY A 904 -24.94 20.28 -17.39
C GLY A 904 -25.01 21.69 -17.96
N ILE A 905 -24.19 21.92 -18.99
CA ILE A 905 -24.19 23.15 -19.79
C ILE A 905 -24.24 22.71 -21.26
N ALA A 906 -24.90 23.47 -22.13
CA ALA A 906 -24.94 23.21 -23.56
C ALA A 906 -23.55 23.41 -24.21
N ASP A 907 -22.80 22.31 -24.40
CA ASP A 907 -21.44 22.34 -24.93
C ASP A 907 -21.39 22.88 -26.38
N GLU A 908 -22.42 22.63 -27.18
CA GLU A 908 -22.56 23.16 -28.52
C GLU A 908 -22.62 24.69 -28.53
N VAL A 909 -23.33 25.30 -27.57
CA VAL A 909 -23.39 26.77 -27.42
C VAL A 909 -22.07 27.30 -26.89
N LYS A 910 -21.51 26.63 -25.87
CA LYS A 910 -20.21 26.98 -25.27
C LYS A 910 -19.08 27.02 -26.29
N SER A 911 -19.14 26.14 -27.30
CA SER A 911 -18.09 26.03 -28.33
C SER A 911 -18.06 27.19 -29.33
N CYS A 912 -19.14 27.96 -29.47
CA CYS A 912 -19.25 28.96 -30.54
C CYS A 912 -19.85 30.32 -30.14
N PHE A 913 -20.31 30.52 -28.90
CA PHE A 913 -20.74 31.85 -28.47
C PHE A 913 -19.58 32.86 -28.52
N ARG A 914 -19.92 34.08 -28.86
CA ARG A 914 -19.04 35.25 -28.84
C ARG A 914 -19.54 36.24 -27.81
N VAL A 915 -18.65 37.14 -27.39
CA VAL A 915 -18.96 38.17 -26.40
C VAL A 915 -19.01 39.51 -27.10
N GLY A 916 -20.11 40.24 -26.94
CA GLY A 916 -20.20 41.64 -27.32
C GLY A 916 -19.61 42.49 -26.21
N TRP A 917 -18.32 42.81 -26.30
CA TRP A 917 -17.63 43.61 -25.30
C TRP A 917 -18.14 45.06 -25.31
N SER A 918 -18.13 45.70 -24.14
CA SER A 918 -18.44 47.14 -24.06
C SER A 918 -17.37 47.98 -24.77
N ASP A 919 -16.12 47.48 -24.75
CA ASP A 919 -14.96 48.05 -25.43
C ASP A 919 -14.08 46.89 -25.94
N GLU A 920 -14.01 46.71 -27.26
CA GLU A 920 -13.24 45.62 -27.89
C GLU A 920 -11.74 45.71 -27.57
N GLY A 921 -11.21 46.90 -27.27
CA GLY A 921 -9.82 47.10 -26.88
C GLY A 921 -9.52 46.79 -25.40
N SER A 922 -10.56 46.71 -24.57
CA SER A 922 -10.47 46.60 -23.11
C SER A 922 -11.57 45.70 -22.53
N PRO A 923 -11.47 44.36 -22.70
CA PRO A 923 -12.47 43.40 -22.22
C PRO A 923 -12.74 43.45 -20.70
N GLU A 924 -11.77 43.93 -19.92
CA GLU A 924 -11.89 44.14 -18.47
C GLU A 924 -12.97 45.14 -18.07
N ARG A 925 -13.43 45.98 -19.02
CA ARG A 925 -14.56 46.90 -18.84
C ARG A 925 -15.92 46.21 -18.87
N GLY A 926 -15.93 44.89 -19.07
CA GLY A 926 -17.13 44.07 -19.10
C GLY A 926 -17.74 43.95 -20.49
N PHE A 927 -18.85 43.23 -20.56
CA PHE A 927 -19.56 42.90 -21.79
C PHE A 927 -21.03 43.33 -21.71
N GLN A 928 -21.65 43.51 -22.87
CA GLN A 928 -23.05 43.88 -22.98
C GLN A 928 -23.95 42.67 -23.18
N TYR A 929 -23.51 41.70 -23.99
CA TYR A 929 -24.27 40.51 -24.34
C TYR A 929 -23.36 39.37 -24.82
N ILE A 930 -23.93 38.17 -24.95
CA ILE A 930 -23.33 37.07 -25.69
C ILE A 930 -24.15 36.81 -26.95
N TYR A 931 -23.48 36.45 -28.05
CA TYR A 931 -24.12 36.31 -29.35
C TYR A 931 -23.51 35.17 -30.18
N LEU A 932 -24.21 34.80 -31.25
CA LEU A 932 -23.74 33.89 -32.29
C LEU A 932 -23.60 34.63 -33.62
N THR A 933 -22.69 34.15 -34.46
CA THR A 933 -22.66 34.58 -35.87
C THR A 933 -23.89 34.06 -36.60
N GLU A 934 -24.21 34.62 -37.76
CA GLU A 934 -25.32 34.13 -38.60
C GLU A 934 -25.14 32.66 -39.01
N GLU A 935 -23.90 32.24 -39.28
CA GLU A 935 -23.53 30.85 -39.59
C GLU A 935 -23.72 29.92 -38.38
N ASP A 936 -23.23 30.32 -37.20
CA ASP A 936 -23.34 29.52 -35.99
C ASP A 936 -24.80 29.40 -35.54
N TYR A 937 -25.57 30.49 -35.61
CA TYR A 937 -27.00 30.47 -35.30
C TYR A 937 -27.77 29.53 -36.24
N ALA A 938 -27.50 29.57 -37.55
CA ALA A 938 -28.13 28.64 -38.49
C ALA A 938 -27.84 27.16 -38.12
N ARG A 939 -26.65 26.86 -37.58
CA ARG A 939 -26.25 25.51 -37.15
C ARG A 939 -26.94 25.04 -35.86
N ILE A 940 -27.13 25.92 -34.87
CA ILE A 940 -27.59 25.55 -33.52
C ILE A 940 -28.87 26.26 -33.06
N SER A 941 -29.64 26.84 -33.99
CA SER A 941 -30.87 27.61 -33.71
C SER A 941 -31.89 26.88 -32.83
N SER A 942 -31.95 25.54 -32.84
CA SER A 942 -32.83 24.76 -31.97
C SER A 942 -32.39 24.73 -30.49
N SER A 943 -31.14 25.10 -30.20
CA SER A 943 -30.53 24.99 -28.86
C SER A 943 -30.54 26.33 -28.11
N VAL A 944 -30.93 27.43 -28.77
CA VAL A 944 -30.95 28.78 -28.21
C VAL A 944 -32.20 29.54 -28.65
N ILE A 945 -32.69 30.41 -27.78
CA ILE A 945 -33.63 31.47 -28.14
C ILE A 945 -32.78 32.72 -28.31
N ALA A 946 -32.81 33.32 -29.50
CA ALA A 946 -31.97 34.45 -29.86
C ALA A 946 -32.69 35.40 -30.83
N HIS A 947 -32.33 36.68 -30.79
CA HIS A 947 -32.82 37.69 -31.72
C HIS A 947 -31.69 38.32 -32.54
N LYS A 948 -32.01 38.71 -33.78
CA LYS A 948 -31.06 39.31 -34.71
C LYS A 948 -30.84 40.79 -34.38
N LEU A 949 -29.57 41.19 -34.25
CA LEU A 949 -29.08 42.56 -34.17
C LEU A 949 -28.16 42.82 -35.37
N GLU A 950 -28.36 43.94 -36.04
CA GLU A 950 -27.44 44.43 -37.08
C GLU A 950 -26.73 45.66 -36.56
N LEU A 951 -25.40 45.64 -36.57
CA LEU A 951 -24.58 46.77 -36.14
C LEU A 951 -24.42 47.79 -37.27
N ASP A 952 -24.08 49.03 -36.91
CA ASP A 952 -23.77 50.10 -37.88
C ASP A 952 -22.62 49.74 -38.84
N SER A 953 -21.78 48.76 -38.47
CA SER A 953 -20.73 48.18 -39.30
C SER A 953 -21.23 47.22 -40.39
N GLY A 954 -22.52 46.87 -40.39
CA GLY A 954 -23.11 45.84 -41.24
C GLY A 954 -22.93 44.41 -40.71
N GLU A 955 -22.33 44.22 -39.54
CA GLU A 955 -22.19 42.91 -38.90
C GLU A 955 -23.52 42.45 -38.30
N ILE A 956 -23.94 41.23 -38.63
CA ILE A 956 -25.13 40.59 -38.06
C ILE A 956 -24.73 39.72 -36.87
N ARG A 957 -25.36 39.98 -35.73
CA ARG A 957 -25.18 39.26 -34.47
C ARG A 957 -26.50 38.69 -34.00
N TRP A 958 -26.54 37.40 -33.68
CA TRP A 958 -27.69 36.76 -33.05
C TRP A 958 -27.50 36.74 -31.53
N ILE A 959 -28.09 37.71 -30.83
CA ILE A 959 -27.97 37.84 -29.38
C ILE A 959 -28.74 36.70 -28.71
N ILE A 960 -28.07 35.97 -27.83
CA ILE A 960 -28.67 34.84 -27.11
C ILE A 960 -29.47 35.38 -25.91
N ASP A 961 -30.78 35.19 -25.94
CA ASP A 961 -31.69 35.54 -24.83
C ASP A 961 -31.80 34.38 -23.83
N SER A 962 -31.80 33.15 -24.32
CA SER A 962 -31.90 31.95 -23.48
C SER A 962 -31.21 30.76 -24.13
N VAL A 963 -30.62 29.91 -23.30
CA VAL A 963 -30.01 28.64 -23.73
C VAL A 963 -30.93 27.50 -23.32
N VAL A 964 -31.38 26.72 -24.30
CA VAL A 964 -32.21 25.52 -24.09
C VAL A 964 -31.31 24.28 -24.06
N GLY A 965 -30.36 24.19 -25.01
CA GLY A 965 -29.49 23.04 -25.19
C GLY A 965 -30.12 21.92 -26.00
N LYS A 966 -29.29 21.12 -26.67
CA LYS A 966 -29.71 19.94 -27.44
C LYS A 966 -29.85 18.69 -26.57
N GLU A 967 -29.01 18.55 -25.54
CA GLU A 967 -29.05 17.43 -24.60
C GLU A 967 -30.15 17.67 -23.54
N ASP A 968 -30.89 16.61 -23.21
CA ASP A 968 -31.87 16.61 -22.12
C ASP A 968 -31.21 16.31 -20.77
N GLY A 969 -31.71 16.92 -19.69
CA GLY A 969 -31.20 16.71 -18.34
C GLY A 969 -30.00 17.58 -17.96
N LEU A 970 -29.99 18.84 -18.41
CA LEU A 970 -29.04 19.89 -18.05
C LEU A 970 -29.50 20.72 -16.85
N GLY A 971 -30.82 20.89 -16.64
CA GLY A 971 -31.38 21.84 -15.68
C GLY A 971 -32.75 21.47 -15.09
N VAL A 972 -33.78 22.27 -15.39
CA VAL A 972 -35.08 22.29 -14.69
C VAL A 972 -35.91 21.01 -14.87
N GLU A 973 -35.73 20.31 -15.98
CA GLU A 973 -36.28 19.00 -16.26
C GLU A 973 -35.86 17.95 -15.22
N ASN A 974 -34.64 18.03 -14.68
CA ASN A 974 -34.18 17.16 -13.59
C ASN A 974 -34.84 17.53 -12.26
N LEU A 975 -35.19 18.81 -12.06
CA LEU A 975 -35.93 19.26 -10.87
C LEU A 975 -37.38 18.77 -10.91
N HIS A 976 -37.99 18.75 -12.09
CA HIS A 976 -39.30 18.15 -12.30
C HIS A 976 -39.26 16.64 -11.98
N GLY A 977 -38.29 15.91 -12.52
CA GLY A 977 -38.11 14.49 -12.23
C GLY A 977 -37.83 14.21 -10.75
N SER A 978 -36.98 15.03 -10.12
CA SER A 978 -36.72 14.96 -8.67
C SER A 978 -38.01 15.12 -7.84
N ALA A 979 -38.90 16.03 -8.23
CA ALA A 979 -40.19 16.22 -7.55
C ALA A 979 -41.14 15.03 -7.75
N ALA A 980 -41.13 14.42 -8.94
CA ALA A 980 -41.93 13.23 -9.25
C ALA A 980 -41.50 12.03 -8.39
N ILE A 981 -40.19 11.73 -8.34
CA ILE A 981 -39.69 10.61 -7.53
C ILE A 981 -39.83 10.85 -6.03
N ALA A 982 -39.68 12.10 -5.54
CA ALA A 982 -39.96 12.43 -4.15
C ALA A 982 -41.42 12.13 -3.80
N SER A 983 -42.34 12.53 -4.68
CA SER A 983 -43.78 12.29 -4.49
C SER A 983 -44.11 10.79 -4.54
N ALA A 984 -43.55 10.06 -5.49
CA ALA A 984 -43.76 8.61 -5.61
C ALA A 984 -43.22 7.85 -4.40
N TYR A 985 -42.01 8.17 -3.93
CA TYR A 985 -41.41 7.49 -2.79
C TYR A 985 -42.10 7.84 -1.46
N SER A 986 -42.61 9.08 -1.33
CA SER A 986 -43.46 9.47 -0.20
C SER A 986 -44.77 8.66 -0.15
N ARG A 987 -45.43 8.43 -1.29
CA ARG A 987 -46.61 7.56 -1.37
C ARG A 987 -46.25 6.11 -1.05
N ALA A 988 -45.10 5.64 -1.57
CA ALA A 988 -44.66 4.26 -1.35
C ALA A 988 -44.50 3.93 0.14
N TYR A 989 -44.06 4.87 0.96
CA TYR A 989 -43.97 4.67 2.42
C TYR A 989 -45.33 4.36 3.07
N GLU A 990 -46.42 4.97 2.59
CA GLU A 990 -47.77 4.71 3.10
C GLU A 990 -48.36 3.40 2.56
N GLU A 991 -47.87 2.94 1.40
CA GLU A 991 -48.44 1.82 0.66
C GLU A 991 -47.71 0.48 0.83
N THR A 992 -46.41 0.50 1.09
CA THR A 992 -45.55 -0.68 1.23
C THR A 992 -44.38 -0.41 2.17
N PHE A 993 -43.59 -1.44 2.47
CA PHE A 993 -42.36 -1.28 3.22
C PHE A 993 -41.29 -0.60 2.35
N THR A 994 -40.87 0.60 2.73
CA THR A 994 -39.72 1.33 2.14
C THR A 994 -38.52 1.32 3.07
N LEU A 995 -37.31 1.17 2.55
CA LEU A 995 -36.08 1.35 3.32
C LEU A 995 -34.98 1.90 2.42
N THR A 996 -34.28 2.93 2.89
CA THR A 996 -33.11 3.49 2.21
C THR A 996 -31.82 3.08 2.92
N PHE A 997 -30.87 2.50 2.19
CA PHE A 997 -29.52 2.23 2.68
C PHE A 997 -28.51 3.15 1.99
N VAL A 998 -27.87 4.02 2.75
CA VAL A 998 -26.85 4.96 2.29
C VAL A 998 -25.49 4.26 2.29
N THR A 999 -25.18 3.60 1.18
CA THR A 999 -23.94 2.85 0.92
C THR A 999 -22.79 3.75 0.42
N GLY A 1000 -23.12 4.86 -0.24
CA GLY A 1000 -22.17 5.87 -0.68
C GLY A 1000 -22.65 7.27 -0.31
N ARG A 1001 -21.89 8.31 -0.70
CA ARG A 1001 -22.36 9.70 -0.57
C ARG A 1001 -23.74 9.86 -1.23
N THR A 1002 -24.65 10.57 -0.57
CA THR A 1002 -25.98 10.88 -1.12
C THR A 1002 -26.24 12.38 -1.01
N VAL A 1003 -26.67 12.99 -2.11
CA VAL A 1003 -26.71 14.45 -2.27
C VAL A 1003 -28.08 14.90 -2.80
N GLY A 1004 -28.58 16.05 -2.32
CA GLY A 1004 -29.76 16.71 -2.86
C GLY A 1004 -31.01 15.82 -2.80
N ILE A 1005 -31.61 15.50 -3.95
CA ILE A 1005 -32.78 14.61 -4.01
C ILE A 1005 -32.52 13.24 -3.38
N GLY A 1006 -31.31 12.69 -3.50
CA GLY A 1006 -30.95 11.43 -2.84
C GLY A 1006 -31.04 11.51 -1.31
N ALA A 1007 -30.70 12.65 -0.72
CA ALA A 1007 -30.85 12.91 0.72
C ALA A 1007 -32.33 13.05 1.12
N TYR A 1008 -33.15 13.69 0.27
CA TYR A 1008 -34.60 13.74 0.47
C TYR A 1008 -35.24 12.36 0.39
N LEU A 1009 -34.87 11.51 -0.57
CA LEU A 1009 -35.37 10.14 -0.66
C LEU A 1009 -35.00 9.32 0.60
N ALA A 1010 -33.80 9.51 1.15
CA ALA A 1010 -33.42 8.90 2.43
C ALA A 1010 -34.36 9.33 3.58
N ARG A 1011 -34.81 10.59 3.59
CA ARG A 1011 -35.78 11.08 4.57
C ARG A 1011 -37.21 10.63 4.28
N LEU A 1012 -37.65 10.66 3.03
CA LEU A 1012 -39.02 10.34 2.61
C LEU A 1012 -39.33 8.84 2.71
N GLY A 1013 -38.32 7.98 2.55
CA GLY A 1013 -38.44 6.55 2.82
C GLY A 1013 -38.57 6.21 4.30
N ILE A 1014 -38.35 7.19 5.19
CA ILE A 1014 -38.37 7.14 6.65
C ILE A 1014 -37.31 6.21 7.25
N ARG A 1015 -37.37 4.92 6.94
CA ARG A 1015 -36.44 3.89 7.42
C ARG A 1015 -35.11 4.05 6.70
N CYS A 1016 -34.07 4.42 7.44
CA CYS A 1016 -32.78 4.77 6.86
C CYS A 1016 -31.63 4.12 7.63
N ILE A 1017 -30.76 3.42 6.91
CA ILE A 1017 -29.49 2.87 7.40
C ILE A 1017 -28.36 3.69 6.76
N GLN A 1018 -27.36 4.09 7.55
CA GLN A 1018 -26.22 4.89 7.07
C GLN A 1018 -24.89 4.22 7.38
N ARG A 1019 -23.97 4.19 6.41
CA ARG A 1019 -22.58 3.82 6.70
C ARG A 1019 -21.83 4.89 7.48
N LEU A 1020 -20.97 4.47 8.40
CA LEU A 1020 -20.22 5.36 9.30
C LEU A 1020 -19.35 6.39 8.55
N ASP A 1021 -18.84 6.02 7.37
CA ASP A 1021 -17.92 6.82 6.57
C ASP A 1021 -18.60 7.57 5.40
N GLN A 1022 -19.93 7.56 5.31
CA GLN A 1022 -20.69 8.11 4.19
C GLN A 1022 -21.62 9.26 4.61
N PRO A 1023 -21.63 10.40 3.90
CA PRO A 1023 -22.45 11.54 4.27
C PRO A 1023 -23.82 11.58 3.55
N ILE A 1024 -24.83 12.10 4.24
CA ILE A 1024 -26.14 12.51 3.70
C ILE A 1024 -26.19 14.04 3.68
N ILE A 1025 -26.11 14.67 2.51
CA ILE A 1025 -26.00 16.15 2.42
C ILE A 1025 -26.92 16.75 1.36
N LEU A 1026 -27.25 18.02 1.51
CA LEU A 1026 -27.91 18.79 0.45
C LEU A 1026 -26.90 19.48 -0.46
N THR A 1027 -25.85 20.07 0.15
CA THR A 1027 -24.84 20.86 -0.53
C THR A 1027 -23.46 20.46 -0.05
N GLY A 1028 -22.48 20.43 -0.96
CA GLY A 1028 -21.09 20.14 -0.61
C GLY A 1028 -20.45 21.23 0.25
N PHE A 1029 -19.55 20.84 1.16
CA PHE A 1029 -18.92 21.77 2.10
C PHE A 1029 -18.11 22.88 1.41
N SER A 1030 -17.45 22.55 0.29
CA SER A 1030 -16.69 23.52 -0.52
C SER A 1030 -17.59 24.59 -1.15
N ALA A 1031 -18.78 24.20 -1.61
CA ALA A 1031 -19.77 25.14 -2.14
C ALA A 1031 -20.32 26.05 -1.03
N LEU A 1032 -20.55 25.52 0.17
CA LEU A 1032 -20.95 26.34 1.33
C LEU A 1032 -19.86 27.32 1.75
N ASN A 1033 -18.59 26.89 1.79
CA ASN A 1033 -17.47 27.79 2.08
C ASN A 1033 -17.37 28.92 1.05
N LYS A 1034 -17.56 28.60 -0.24
CA LYS A 1034 -17.59 29.60 -1.32
C LYS A 1034 -18.76 30.57 -1.17
N LEU A 1035 -19.95 30.07 -0.83
CA LEU A 1035 -21.13 30.89 -0.58
C LEU A 1035 -20.93 31.83 0.63
N LEU A 1036 -20.28 31.34 1.68
CA LEU A 1036 -19.99 32.10 2.91
C LEU A 1036 -18.77 33.03 2.77
N GLY A 1037 -18.00 32.90 1.68
CA GLY A 1037 -16.76 33.66 1.46
C GLY A 1037 -15.62 33.32 2.44
N ARG A 1038 -15.69 32.19 3.15
CA ARG A 1038 -14.68 31.75 4.13
C ARG A 1038 -14.71 30.24 4.35
N GLU A 1039 -13.59 29.67 4.78
CA GLU A 1039 -13.47 28.24 5.09
C GLU A 1039 -14.07 27.90 6.47
N VAL A 1040 -15.35 27.55 6.51
CA VAL A 1040 -16.04 27.14 7.76
C VAL A 1040 -15.95 25.63 7.98
N TYR A 1041 -16.13 24.85 6.92
CA TYR A 1041 -16.15 23.40 6.97
C TYR A 1041 -14.94 22.79 6.29
N SER A 1042 -14.48 21.64 6.76
CA SER A 1042 -13.34 20.90 6.20
C SER A 1042 -13.71 19.53 5.63
N SER A 1043 -14.93 19.04 5.90
CA SER A 1043 -15.39 17.71 5.47
C SER A 1043 -16.90 17.65 5.33
N HIS A 1044 -17.39 16.81 4.40
CA HIS A 1044 -18.81 16.48 4.28
C HIS A 1044 -19.38 15.78 5.54
N MET A 1045 -18.54 15.08 6.30
CA MET A 1045 -18.97 14.39 7.53
C MET A 1045 -19.42 15.36 8.63
N GLN A 1046 -18.93 16.61 8.61
CA GLN A 1046 -19.38 17.67 9.53
C GLN A 1046 -20.82 18.14 9.24
N LEU A 1047 -21.30 17.92 8.01
CA LEU A 1047 -22.62 18.34 7.56
C LEU A 1047 -23.64 17.20 7.62
N GLY A 1048 -23.20 15.99 7.24
CA GLY A 1048 -24.09 14.87 6.96
C GLY A 1048 -23.64 13.51 7.49
N GLY A 1049 -22.60 13.47 8.33
CA GLY A 1049 -22.15 12.23 8.95
C GLY A 1049 -23.09 11.72 10.05
N PRO A 1050 -22.84 10.52 10.59
CA PRO A 1050 -23.63 9.94 11.67
C PRO A 1050 -23.79 10.84 12.90
N LYS A 1051 -22.76 11.60 13.28
CA LYS A 1051 -22.80 12.57 14.39
C LYS A 1051 -23.92 13.62 14.23
N ILE A 1052 -24.37 13.86 13.00
CA ILE A 1052 -25.49 14.74 12.69
C ILE A 1052 -26.77 13.93 12.46
N MET A 1053 -26.74 12.97 11.53
CA MET A 1053 -27.93 12.31 10.99
C MET A 1053 -28.50 11.20 11.88
N ALA A 1054 -27.68 10.53 12.68
CA ALA A 1054 -28.18 9.60 13.70
C ALA A 1054 -28.72 10.39 14.91
N THR A 1055 -27.98 11.42 15.33
CA THR A 1055 -28.37 12.26 16.48
C THR A 1055 -29.69 12.99 16.26
N ASN A 1056 -29.98 13.43 15.03
CA ASN A 1056 -31.24 14.12 14.71
C ASN A 1056 -32.40 13.18 14.33
N GLY A 1057 -32.20 11.86 14.33
CA GLY A 1057 -33.22 10.86 14.03
C GLY A 1057 -33.60 10.69 12.55
N VAL A 1058 -32.83 11.25 11.61
CA VAL A 1058 -33.00 10.95 10.17
C VAL A 1058 -32.55 9.52 9.88
N VAL A 1059 -31.46 9.09 10.51
CA VAL A 1059 -30.88 7.75 10.37
C VAL A 1059 -31.24 6.91 11.60
N HIS A 1060 -31.75 5.71 11.36
CA HIS A 1060 -32.22 4.81 12.41
C HIS A 1060 -31.13 3.84 12.87
N LEU A 1061 -30.25 3.43 11.96
CA LEU A 1061 -29.14 2.53 12.24
C LEU A 1061 -27.89 2.98 11.48
N THR A 1062 -26.74 2.87 12.14
CA THR A 1062 -25.44 3.14 11.55
C THR A 1062 -24.65 1.84 11.46
N VAL A 1063 -24.00 1.59 10.33
CA VAL A 1063 -23.26 0.34 10.07
C VAL A 1063 -21.82 0.63 9.61
N PRO A 1064 -20.86 -0.26 9.90
CA PRO A 1064 -19.47 -0.07 9.49
C PRO A 1064 -19.27 -0.26 7.97
N ASP A 1065 -19.99 -1.18 7.34
CA ASP A 1065 -19.79 -1.59 5.95
C ASP A 1065 -21.10 -1.97 5.23
N ASP A 1066 -20.98 -2.28 3.94
CA ASP A 1066 -22.13 -2.59 3.06
C ASP A 1066 -22.78 -3.94 3.38
N LEU A 1067 -22.01 -4.96 3.82
CA LEU A 1067 -22.56 -6.27 4.16
C LEU A 1067 -23.38 -6.19 5.45
N GLU A 1068 -22.87 -5.51 6.47
CA GLU A 1068 -23.63 -5.30 7.71
C GLU A 1068 -24.87 -4.41 7.45
N GLY A 1069 -24.77 -3.46 6.51
CA GLY A 1069 -25.94 -2.74 5.98
C GLY A 1069 -27.00 -3.69 5.46
N VAL A 1070 -26.65 -4.59 4.55
CA VAL A 1070 -27.55 -5.60 3.98
C VAL A 1070 -28.09 -6.56 5.04
N SER A 1071 -27.26 -7.01 5.98
CA SER A 1071 -27.69 -7.83 7.13
C SER A 1071 -28.78 -7.14 7.94
N ASN A 1072 -28.64 -5.83 8.21
CA ASN A 1072 -29.65 -5.07 8.94
C ASN A 1072 -30.91 -4.79 8.10
N ILE A 1073 -30.81 -4.71 6.76
CA ILE A 1073 -31.99 -4.71 5.88
C ILE A 1073 -32.79 -6.00 6.09
N LEU A 1074 -32.10 -7.16 6.06
CA LEU A 1074 -32.75 -8.47 6.25
C LEU A 1074 -33.37 -8.60 7.64
N ARG A 1075 -32.67 -8.17 8.70
CA ARG A 1075 -33.21 -8.14 10.08
C ARG A 1075 -34.43 -7.24 10.24
N TRP A 1076 -34.57 -6.20 9.41
CA TRP A 1076 -35.75 -5.33 9.46
C TRP A 1076 -36.92 -5.89 8.64
N LEU A 1077 -36.61 -6.75 7.67
CA LEU A 1077 -37.61 -7.45 6.85
C LEU A 1077 -38.18 -8.70 7.54
N SER A 1078 -37.41 -9.35 8.42
CA SER A 1078 -37.86 -10.43 9.32
C SER A 1078 -38.78 -9.90 10.40
#